data_AF-A0AA85K220-F1
#
_entry.id   AF-A0AA85K220-F1
#
_cell.length_a   1.000
_cell.length_b   1.000
_cell.length_c   1.000
_cell.angle_alpha   90.00
_cell.angle_beta   90.00
_cell.angle_gamma   90.00
#
_symmetry.space_group_name_H-M   'P 1'
#
loop_
_entity.id
_entity.type
_entity.pdbx_description
1 polymer ?
#
loop_
_entity_poly.entity_id
_entity_poly.type
_entity_poly.pdbx_seq_one_letter_code
_entity_poly.pdbx_strand_id
1 'polypeptide(L)'
;MEDLLKKLNVRGSWYGVPHIYGSYLPTGRVGHTAHALYINSVHGGKRPLVIITGGADPSAVFNEAHILDISSCRWHTISVSEAIDFPSLGRYEHSSALLCNQELLIFGGATKSGPLNQLLRLQLDDLSVPTENSSVFEIQSFTGSIKQISNHTNPACKLRTQHSSVSLTEYDQLLIFSGGDVGSQTVSDDKVHMYDSVLDSWIEIPVEGISPCSRLGHLMLYESPCQPETSNAEHRIPKGKLYIHGGMADDELFDDLYALHFVQCDNGDVHFKGVWSKLYPNINADDDADAIDSNEKSNTPHLKPLGHISPDSRAAHGGAILTNKIFGSDTTKIFIFGGFSTTGALNDMFCFDTNLKQWSEIKCETGVLPAPRLDFAYCVVTLTVQKKNAKIKLMELTRNSSKDDQSKGDTNDKDEEGEGNDEEKTQCTDDGAVCSNSTPYRSNEHFKSKLFTMSSETKKAEVPPSMKFVLGGTAGMCASVCVQPLDLVKNRMQMSGVGGGASAGQRNSFQVLLSVIRNEGFFAIYSGLSAGLLRQATYSTARLGIYTNLFEQYSKLKHESPNFFMKIGIAISAGVCGALIGTPAEICLIRMTSDGRLPPAERRNYSNVFNALIRITREEGLLTLWRGAIPTMGRAAVVNGAQLATYSQAKQKILETGYLTDGLGVHTLASLLSGFTTSVFSLPIDIAKTRIQNMKIIDGKPEYKNMGDVILRVIRNEGFPSLWKGFTPYFLRIGPHTVLTFIFLEQFNSAYIRNVLGDKSGQRAGGL
;
A
#
# COMPACT_ATOMS: atom_id res chain seq x y z
N MET A 1 12.26 -36.87 -15.53
CA MET A 1 12.57 -36.20 -14.24
C MET A 1 12.26 -34.71 -14.30
N GLU A 2 12.64 -34.01 -15.38
CA GLU A 2 12.23 -32.62 -15.66
C GLU A 2 10.69 -32.41 -15.71
N ASP A 3 9.93 -33.39 -16.22
CA ASP A 3 8.46 -33.34 -16.19
C ASP A 3 7.83 -33.56 -14.79
N LEU A 4 8.60 -34.07 -13.84
CA LEU A 4 8.19 -34.20 -12.44
C LEU A 4 8.51 -32.93 -11.65
N LEU A 5 9.62 -32.26 -11.97
CA LEU A 5 9.93 -30.91 -11.47
C LEU A 5 8.94 -29.86 -11.99
N LYS A 6 8.45 -29.99 -13.24
CA LYS A 6 7.33 -29.17 -13.77
C LYS A 6 6.00 -29.38 -13.03
N LYS A 7 5.82 -30.48 -12.29
CA LYS A 7 4.58 -30.76 -11.52
C LYS A 7 4.54 -30.11 -10.14
N LEU A 8 5.62 -29.46 -9.69
CA LEU A 8 5.68 -28.65 -8.46
C LEU A 8 5.48 -27.15 -8.73
N ASN A 9 4.73 -26.81 -9.78
CA ASN A 9 4.34 -25.42 -10.05
C ASN A 9 3.47 -24.92 -8.88
N VAL A 10 4.10 -24.28 -7.89
CA VAL A 10 3.39 -23.60 -6.82
C VAL A 10 2.66 -22.43 -7.45
N ARG A 11 1.35 -22.58 -7.61
CA ARG A 11 0.47 -21.54 -8.14
C ARG A 11 -0.11 -20.77 -6.98
N GLY A 12 0.28 -19.50 -6.85
CA GLY A 12 -0.28 -18.57 -5.90
C GLY A 12 -1.44 -17.79 -6.51
N SER A 13 -2.40 -17.38 -5.68
CA SER A 13 -3.42 -16.40 -6.04
C SER A 13 -3.75 -15.54 -4.84
N TRP A 14 -3.84 -14.23 -5.05
CA TRP A 14 -4.14 -13.26 -4.00
C TRP A 14 -5.64 -13.04 -3.87
N TYR A 15 -6.16 -13.18 -2.66
CA TYR A 15 -7.55 -12.89 -2.33
C TYR A 15 -7.59 -11.90 -1.17
N GLY A 16 -8.29 -10.79 -1.37
CA GLY A 16 -8.72 -9.95 -0.25
C GLY A 16 -9.99 -10.55 0.34
N VAL A 17 -10.09 -10.62 1.66
CA VAL A 17 -11.35 -10.98 2.33
C VAL A 17 -12.26 -9.74 2.27
N PRO A 18 -13.36 -9.76 1.49
CA PRO A 18 -14.17 -8.58 1.23
C PRO A 18 -14.96 -8.14 2.48
N HIS A 19 -15.22 -6.84 2.56
CA HIS A 19 -16.09 -6.25 3.60
C HIS A 19 -17.50 -6.82 3.50
N ILE A 20 -17.92 -7.63 4.48
CA ILE A 20 -19.34 -7.95 4.65
C ILE A 20 -19.99 -6.77 5.37
N TYR A 21 -20.88 -6.06 4.68
CA TYR A 21 -21.67 -4.98 5.27
C TYR A 21 -22.44 -5.47 6.50
N GLY A 22 -22.25 -4.80 7.64
CA GLY A 22 -22.98 -5.06 8.88
C GLY A 22 -22.21 -5.85 9.96
N SER A 23 -21.00 -6.36 9.68
CA SER A 23 -20.14 -6.99 10.68
C SER A 23 -18.99 -6.07 11.12
N TYR A 24 -18.69 -6.07 12.43
CA TYR A 24 -17.53 -5.45 13.07
C TYR A 24 -16.24 -5.72 12.28
N LEU A 25 -15.33 -4.75 12.12
CA LEU A 25 -14.05 -4.94 11.43
C LEU A 25 -12.91 -4.38 12.30
N PRO A 26 -11.81 -5.12 12.50
CA PRO A 26 -10.63 -4.58 13.16
C PRO A 26 -10.09 -3.36 12.39
N THR A 27 -9.73 -2.31 13.13
CA THR A 27 -9.04 -1.14 12.59
C THR A 27 -7.66 -1.51 12.05
N GLY A 28 -7.15 -0.72 11.10
CA GLY A 28 -5.79 -0.84 10.59
C GLY A 28 -4.79 -0.70 11.74
N ARG A 29 -3.90 -1.68 11.87
CA ARG A 29 -2.96 -1.81 12.98
C ARG A 29 -1.62 -2.34 12.50
N VAL A 30 -0.55 -1.81 13.05
CA VAL A 30 0.81 -2.37 12.92
C VAL A 30 1.14 -3.12 14.20
N GLY A 31 2.13 -3.97 14.19
CA GLY A 31 2.59 -4.51 15.45
C GLY A 31 1.70 -5.63 16.02
N HIS A 32 0.89 -6.33 15.21
CA HIS A 32 -0.03 -7.39 15.65
C HIS A 32 0.42 -8.79 15.22
N THR A 33 -0.06 -9.84 15.86
CA THR A 33 0.21 -11.24 15.44
C THR A 33 -1.06 -11.93 14.96
N ALA A 34 -0.91 -12.99 14.15
CA ALA A 34 -2.03 -13.76 13.60
C ALA A 34 -1.78 -15.27 13.73
N HIS A 35 -2.79 -16.05 14.12
CA HIS A 35 -2.70 -17.51 14.25
C HIS A 35 -3.93 -18.21 13.68
N ALA A 36 -3.73 -19.39 13.09
CA ALA A 36 -4.81 -20.23 12.61
C ALA A 36 -5.29 -21.18 13.72
N LEU A 37 -6.57 -21.12 14.07
CA LEU A 37 -7.24 -21.94 15.05
C LEU A 37 -8.25 -22.87 14.35
N TYR A 38 -8.43 -24.09 14.86
CA TYR A 38 -9.38 -25.04 14.28
C TYR A 38 -10.33 -25.55 15.37
N ILE A 39 -11.62 -25.25 15.23
CA ILE A 39 -12.66 -25.72 16.15
C ILE A 39 -13.48 -26.85 15.52
N ASN A 40 -14.09 -27.70 16.34
CA ASN A 40 -14.97 -28.76 15.84
C ASN A 40 -16.27 -28.15 15.28
N SER A 41 -16.69 -28.59 14.10
CA SER A 41 -17.96 -28.20 13.48
C SER A 41 -19.11 -29.13 13.92
N VAL A 42 -20.33 -28.58 14.10
CA VAL A 42 -21.55 -29.34 14.46
C VAL A 42 -21.80 -30.51 13.52
N HIS A 43 -21.44 -30.35 12.25
CA HIS A 43 -21.73 -31.33 11.22
C HIS A 43 -20.52 -32.24 10.90
N GLY A 44 -19.53 -32.30 11.79
CA GLY A 44 -18.27 -33.01 11.60
C GLY A 44 -17.23 -32.22 10.80
N GLY A 45 -15.96 -32.39 11.15
CA GLY A 45 -14.82 -31.69 10.54
C GLY A 45 -14.31 -30.48 11.35
N LYS A 46 -13.14 -29.95 10.94
CA LYS A 46 -12.50 -28.79 11.56
C LYS A 46 -12.88 -27.49 10.83
N ARG A 47 -13.41 -26.51 11.57
CA ARG A 47 -13.74 -25.16 11.08
C ARG A 47 -12.53 -24.23 11.32
N PRO A 48 -11.92 -23.67 10.25
CA PRO A 48 -10.77 -22.79 10.38
C PRO A 48 -11.18 -21.37 10.79
N LEU A 49 -10.50 -20.86 11.82
CA LEU A 49 -10.58 -19.51 12.35
C LEU A 49 -9.19 -18.86 12.29
N VAL A 50 -9.13 -17.54 12.18
CA VAL A 50 -7.89 -16.77 12.29
C VAL A 50 -8.02 -15.79 13.44
N ILE A 51 -7.20 -15.93 14.47
CA ILE A 51 -7.14 -14.97 15.58
C ILE A 51 -6.07 -13.92 15.30
N ILE A 52 -6.39 -12.66 15.56
CA ILE A 52 -5.47 -11.51 15.55
C ILE A 52 -5.42 -10.91 16.95
N THR A 53 -4.23 -10.64 17.47
CA THR A 53 -4.05 -10.07 18.81
C THR A 53 -3.14 -8.85 18.81
N GLY A 54 -3.53 -7.85 19.62
CA GLY A 54 -2.75 -6.64 19.89
C GLY A 54 -2.56 -5.73 18.68
N GLY A 55 -1.42 -5.04 18.66
CA GLY A 55 -1.04 -4.03 17.68
C GLY A 55 -1.23 -2.60 18.16
N ALA A 56 -0.87 -1.64 17.31
CA ALA A 56 -1.04 -0.22 17.57
C ALA A 56 -1.43 0.55 16.31
N ASP A 57 -1.96 1.74 16.53
CA ASP A 57 -2.06 2.81 15.54
C ASP A 57 -1.30 4.05 16.06
N PRO A 58 -1.22 5.16 15.30
CA PRO A 58 -0.56 6.37 15.77
C PRO A 58 -1.11 6.98 17.07
N SER A 59 -2.29 6.55 17.53
CA SER A 59 -2.97 7.09 18.72
C SER A 59 -2.70 6.23 19.97
N ALA A 60 -2.80 4.91 19.85
CA ALA A 60 -2.75 3.99 20.98
C ALA A 60 -2.35 2.55 20.62
N VAL A 61 -2.00 1.78 21.65
CA VAL A 61 -1.91 0.31 21.59
C VAL A 61 -3.30 -0.30 21.76
N PHE A 62 -3.58 -1.37 21.04
CA PHE A 62 -4.85 -2.09 21.08
C PHE A 62 -4.80 -3.18 22.15
N ASN A 63 -5.76 -3.17 23.06
CA ASN A 63 -5.96 -4.17 24.11
C ASN A 63 -7.03 -5.21 23.76
N GLU A 64 -7.32 -5.37 22.47
CA GLU A 64 -8.37 -6.24 21.94
C GLU A 64 -7.79 -7.38 21.11
N ALA A 65 -8.56 -8.47 21.00
CA ALA A 65 -8.29 -9.59 20.13
C ALA A 65 -9.52 -9.87 19.25
N HIS A 66 -9.26 -10.33 18.01
CA HIS A 66 -10.29 -10.52 16.99
C HIS A 66 -10.18 -11.89 16.36
N ILE A 67 -11.32 -12.47 16.00
CA ILE A 67 -11.41 -13.73 15.27
C ILE A 67 -12.08 -13.49 13.92
N LEU A 68 -11.40 -13.87 12.85
CA LEU A 68 -11.98 -14.04 11.53
C LEU A 68 -12.38 -15.51 11.35
N ASP A 69 -13.68 -15.75 11.22
CA ASP A 69 -14.18 -17.03 10.76
C ASP A 69 -14.02 -17.13 9.24
N ILE A 70 -13.13 -18.02 8.80
CA ILE A 70 -12.84 -18.21 7.38
C ILE A 70 -14.06 -18.78 6.64
N SER A 71 -14.84 -19.65 7.28
CA SER A 71 -15.97 -20.32 6.62
C SER A 71 -17.12 -19.35 6.31
N SER A 72 -17.38 -18.41 7.22
CA SER A 72 -18.42 -17.38 7.02
C SER A 72 -17.88 -16.03 6.52
N CYS A 73 -16.56 -15.84 6.50
CA CYS A 73 -15.88 -14.57 6.26
C CYS A 73 -16.35 -13.45 7.20
N ARG A 74 -16.58 -13.77 8.48
CA ARG A 74 -17.09 -12.82 9.49
C ARG A 74 -16.09 -12.61 10.60
N TRP A 75 -16.01 -11.36 11.05
CA TRP A 75 -15.18 -10.94 12.16
C TRP A 75 -15.98 -10.93 13.46
N HIS A 76 -15.33 -11.33 14.53
CA HIS A 76 -15.84 -11.34 15.88
C HIS A 76 -14.80 -10.73 16.81
N THR A 77 -15.24 -9.96 17.80
CA THR A 77 -14.38 -9.46 18.88
C THR A 77 -14.33 -10.49 20.00
N ILE A 78 -13.16 -10.69 20.59
CA ILE A 78 -13.00 -11.45 21.82
C ILE A 78 -13.16 -10.48 22.99
N SER A 79 -14.19 -10.68 23.81
CA SER A 79 -14.30 -9.98 25.08
C SER A 79 -13.32 -10.61 26.07
N VAL A 80 -12.23 -9.90 26.32
CA VAL A 80 -11.19 -10.34 27.24
C VAL A 80 -11.48 -9.79 28.63
N SER A 81 -11.71 -10.66 29.61
CA SER A 81 -11.86 -10.23 31.01
C SER A 81 -10.49 -9.94 31.61
N GLU A 82 -10.14 -8.65 31.74
CA GLU A 82 -8.98 -8.20 32.52
C GLU A 82 -9.39 -8.16 34.01
N ALA A 83 -8.79 -9.01 34.85
CA ALA A 83 -8.98 -8.88 36.30
C ALA A 83 -8.20 -7.66 36.82
N ILE A 84 -8.72 -7.01 37.87
CA ILE A 84 -8.33 -5.66 38.34
C ILE A 84 -6.83 -5.50 38.67
N ASP A 85 -6.11 -6.61 38.86
CA ASP A 85 -4.66 -6.67 39.18
C ASP A 85 -3.78 -7.32 38.06
N PHE A 86 -4.32 -7.56 36.85
CA PHE A 86 -3.61 -8.27 35.77
C PHE A 86 -3.11 -7.33 34.65
N PRO A 87 -2.07 -7.71 33.90
CA PRO A 87 -1.49 -6.86 32.85
C PRO A 87 -2.43 -6.76 31.66
N SER A 88 -2.49 -5.58 31.05
CA SER A 88 -3.28 -5.37 29.85
C SER A 88 -2.73 -6.14 28.64
N LEU A 89 -3.65 -6.56 27.76
CA LEU A 89 -3.32 -7.06 26.43
C LEU A 89 -2.70 -5.97 25.53
N GLY A 90 -2.86 -4.69 25.89
CA GLY A 90 -2.39 -3.53 25.12
C GLY A 90 -0.89 -3.50 24.87
N ARG A 91 -0.45 -4.03 23.73
CA ARG A 91 0.94 -4.03 23.27
C ARG A 91 1.02 -4.13 21.75
N TYR A 92 2.16 -3.72 21.20
CA TYR A 92 2.48 -3.87 19.78
C TYR A 92 3.89 -4.46 19.65
N GLU A 93 4.23 -5.00 18.48
CA GLU A 93 5.52 -5.67 18.29
C GLU A 93 5.76 -6.83 19.25
N HIS A 94 4.71 -7.49 19.73
CA HIS A 94 4.85 -8.74 20.47
C HIS A 94 5.01 -9.92 19.52
N SER A 95 5.64 -10.97 20.02
CA SER A 95 5.60 -12.29 19.41
C SER A 95 4.54 -13.15 20.10
N SER A 96 3.98 -14.12 19.39
CA SER A 96 3.03 -15.06 19.99
C SER A 96 3.07 -16.41 19.29
N ALA A 97 2.64 -17.45 20.00
CA ALA A 97 2.50 -18.79 19.47
C ALA A 97 1.22 -19.45 20.00
N LEU A 98 0.52 -20.19 19.13
CA LEU A 98 -0.69 -20.93 19.50
C LEU A 98 -0.34 -22.36 19.87
N LEU A 99 -0.61 -22.74 21.12
CA LEU A 99 -0.39 -24.09 21.64
C LEU A 99 -1.41 -25.10 21.09
N CYS A 100 -1.08 -26.39 21.19
CA CYS A 100 -1.96 -27.47 20.76
C CYS A 100 -3.32 -27.49 21.49
N ASN A 101 -3.36 -27.01 22.74
CA ASN A 101 -4.56 -26.90 23.56
C ASN A 101 -5.40 -25.63 23.26
N GLN A 102 -5.07 -24.88 22.20
CA GLN A 102 -5.75 -23.64 21.78
C GLN A 102 -5.53 -22.44 22.72
N GLU A 103 -4.56 -22.51 23.62
CA GLU A 103 -4.06 -21.33 24.35
C GLU A 103 -3.06 -20.54 23.49
N LEU A 104 -3.17 -19.22 23.52
CA LEU A 104 -2.22 -18.34 22.85
C LEU A 104 -1.19 -17.82 23.86
N LEU A 105 0.09 -18.16 23.66
CA LEU A 105 1.21 -17.56 24.36
C LEU A 105 1.59 -16.24 23.70
N ILE A 106 1.76 -15.19 24.49
CA ILE A 106 2.17 -13.86 24.02
C ILE A 106 3.42 -13.44 24.79
N PHE A 107 4.49 -13.15 24.08
CA PHE A 107 5.78 -12.81 24.65
C PHE A 107 6.27 -11.44 24.18
N GLY A 108 6.78 -10.65 25.13
CA GLY A 108 7.43 -9.37 24.87
C GLY A 108 6.48 -8.30 24.33
N GLY A 109 6.98 -7.55 23.34
CA GLY A 109 6.31 -6.40 22.75
C GLY A 109 6.63 -5.10 23.45
N ALA A 110 5.98 -4.02 23.05
CA ALA A 110 6.18 -2.70 23.62
C ALA A 110 4.85 -2.02 23.95
N THR A 111 4.93 -1.07 24.88
CA THR A 111 3.91 -0.07 25.17
C THR A 111 4.51 1.33 25.00
N LYS A 112 3.76 2.38 25.33
CA LYS A 112 4.29 3.75 25.39
C LYS A 112 5.46 3.90 26.38
N SER A 113 5.60 3.01 27.37
CA SER A 113 6.67 3.07 28.37
C SER A 113 7.95 2.35 27.96
N GLY A 114 7.95 1.59 26.86
CA GLY A 114 9.11 0.84 26.37
C GLY A 114 8.82 -0.65 26.11
N PRO A 115 9.87 -1.44 25.80
CA PRO A 115 9.76 -2.87 25.56
C PRO A 115 9.41 -3.65 26.83
N LEU A 116 8.91 -4.87 26.65
CA LEU A 116 8.44 -5.77 27.68
C LEU A 116 9.16 -7.12 27.58
N ASN A 117 9.25 -7.86 28.69
CA ASN A 117 9.69 -9.26 28.74
C ASN A 117 8.61 -10.19 29.32
N GLN A 118 7.38 -9.71 29.38
CA GLN A 118 6.27 -10.46 29.97
C GLN A 118 5.85 -11.62 29.07
N LEU A 119 5.53 -12.75 29.68
CA LEU A 119 4.87 -13.89 29.05
C LEU A 119 3.43 -13.99 29.55
N LEU A 120 2.47 -13.87 28.64
CA LEU A 120 1.04 -13.96 28.91
C LEU A 120 0.45 -15.22 28.29
N ARG A 121 -0.56 -15.80 28.95
CA ARG A 121 -1.44 -16.82 28.37
C ARG A 121 -2.82 -16.22 28.14
N LEU A 122 -3.30 -16.27 26.91
CA LEU A 122 -4.68 -15.98 26.55
C LEU A 122 -5.40 -17.31 26.31
N GLN A 123 -6.22 -17.72 27.26
CA GLN A 123 -7.13 -18.85 27.11
C GLN A 123 -8.38 -18.36 26.39
N LEU A 124 -8.77 -19.07 25.33
CA LEU A 124 -10.05 -18.85 24.66
C LEU A 124 -11.09 -19.72 25.35
N ASP A 125 -12.14 -19.10 25.88
CA ASP A 125 -13.23 -19.73 26.60
C ASP A 125 -14.46 -19.90 25.66
N ASP A 126 -15.28 -20.93 25.87
CA ASP A 126 -16.54 -21.18 25.14
C ASP A 126 -16.47 -21.32 23.61
N LEU A 127 -15.53 -22.12 23.08
CA LEU A 127 -15.50 -22.49 21.65
C LEU A 127 -16.57 -23.54 21.25
N SER A 128 -17.60 -23.75 22.07
CA SER A 128 -18.64 -24.76 21.83
C SER A 128 -19.66 -24.29 20.81
N VAL A 129 -20.03 -25.17 19.87
CA VAL A 129 -21.03 -24.84 18.87
C VAL A 129 -22.43 -25.13 19.43
N PRO A 130 -23.42 -24.23 19.30
CA PRO A 130 -24.76 -24.44 19.85
C PRO A 130 -25.39 -25.75 19.34
N THR A 131 -26.07 -26.46 20.24
CA THR A 131 -26.78 -27.73 19.96
C THR A 131 -27.96 -27.56 19.00
N GLU A 132 -28.32 -28.68 18.35
CA GLU A 132 -29.05 -28.89 17.08
C GLU A 132 -30.39 -28.16 16.83
N ASN A 133 -30.90 -27.32 17.73
CA ASN A 133 -32.27 -26.77 17.63
C ASN A 133 -32.39 -25.28 17.21
N SER A 134 -31.31 -24.65 16.75
CA SER A 134 -31.38 -23.27 16.21
C SER A 134 -31.16 -23.26 14.70
N SER A 135 -32.15 -22.77 13.95
CA SER A 135 -32.08 -22.58 12.48
C SER A 135 -31.14 -21.44 12.05
N VAL A 136 -30.39 -20.84 12.99
CA VAL A 136 -29.41 -19.78 12.75
C VAL A 136 -28.08 -20.19 13.37
N PHE A 137 -27.17 -20.71 12.52
CA PHE A 137 -25.83 -21.20 12.89
C PHE A 137 -24.84 -20.04 13.09
N GLU A 138 -25.03 -19.26 14.15
CA GLU A 138 -24.20 -18.08 14.43
C GLU A 138 -23.52 -18.23 15.79
N ILE A 139 -22.18 -18.22 15.81
CA ILE A 139 -21.41 -18.10 17.05
C ILE A 139 -21.68 -16.68 17.57
N GLN A 140 -22.33 -16.57 18.73
CA GLN A 140 -22.85 -15.30 19.23
C GLN A 140 -21.78 -14.41 19.88
N SER A 141 -20.76 -15.00 20.52
CA SER A 141 -19.67 -14.26 21.16
C SER A 141 -18.47 -15.17 21.45
N PHE A 142 -17.25 -14.64 21.36
CA PHE A 142 -16.03 -15.28 21.86
C PHE A 142 -15.58 -14.57 23.13
N THR A 143 -15.27 -15.34 24.18
CA THR A 143 -14.73 -14.84 25.44
C THR A 143 -13.31 -15.37 25.63
N GLY A 144 -12.51 -14.64 26.41
CA GLY A 144 -11.19 -15.12 26.78
C GLY A 144 -10.74 -14.57 28.12
N SER A 145 -9.88 -15.32 28.78
CA SER A 145 -9.27 -14.94 30.04
C SER A 145 -7.76 -14.83 29.87
N ILE A 146 -7.20 -13.71 30.34
CA ILE A 146 -5.74 -13.49 30.35
C ILE A 146 -5.20 -13.86 31.72
N LYS A 147 -4.12 -14.64 31.72
CA LYS A 147 -3.31 -14.89 32.90
C LYS A 147 -1.88 -14.48 32.60
N GLN A 148 -1.33 -13.60 33.43
CA GLN A 148 0.11 -13.36 33.46
C GLN A 148 0.78 -14.52 34.19
N ILE A 149 1.89 -15.00 33.65
CA ILE A 149 2.76 -15.92 34.38
C ILE A 149 3.60 -15.06 35.34
N SER A 150 3.04 -14.75 36.50
CA SER A 150 3.56 -13.71 37.42
C SER A 150 4.86 -14.08 38.13
N ASN A 151 5.32 -15.35 38.07
CA ASN A 151 6.50 -15.83 38.82
C ASN A 151 7.65 -16.38 37.94
N HIS A 152 7.52 -16.41 36.61
CA HIS A 152 8.47 -17.11 35.74
C HIS A 152 8.81 -16.35 34.45
N THR A 153 8.96 -15.01 34.47
CA THR A 153 9.72 -14.35 33.39
C THR A 153 11.20 -14.61 33.61
N ASN A 154 11.89 -15.27 32.67
CA ASN A 154 13.32 -15.53 32.80
C ASN A 154 14.08 -14.20 32.92
N PRO A 155 14.73 -13.89 34.07
CA PRO A 155 15.50 -12.66 34.20
C PRO A 155 16.71 -12.60 33.26
N ALA A 156 17.19 -13.76 32.77
CA ALA A 156 18.23 -13.79 31.73
C ALA A 156 17.70 -13.35 30.36
N CYS A 157 16.40 -13.53 30.08
CA CYS A 157 15.80 -13.13 28.82
C CYS A 157 15.44 -11.63 28.85
N LYS A 158 16.17 -10.84 28.06
CA LYS A 158 15.98 -9.38 27.98
C LYS A 158 14.62 -8.95 27.41
N LEU A 159 14.18 -7.75 27.78
CA LEU A 159 13.02 -7.06 27.21
C LEU A 159 13.23 -6.87 25.71
N ARG A 160 12.19 -7.10 24.92
CA ARG A 160 12.32 -7.08 23.46
C ARG A 160 11.03 -6.83 22.71
N THR A 161 11.17 -6.32 21.50
CA THR A 161 10.10 -6.19 20.50
C THR A 161 10.33 -7.13 19.31
N GLN A 162 9.33 -7.21 18.42
CA GLN A 162 9.20 -7.87 17.11
C GLN A 162 8.35 -9.15 17.07
N HIS A 163 7.72 -9.36 15.90
CA HIS A 163 6.65 -10.33 15.59
C HIS A 163 7.06 -11.77 15.35
N SER A 164 8.30 -11.96 14.92
CA SER A 164 8.78 -13.19 14.31
C SER A 164 10.04 -13.70 14.99
N SER A 165 10.29 -13.25 16.23
CA SER A 165 11.43 -13.67 17.07
C SER A 165 11.10 -14.90 17.92
N VAL A 166 9.98 -15.56 17.63
CA VAL A 166 9.48 -16.72 18.36
C VAL A 166 8.96 -17.78 17.41
N SER A 167 9.18 -19.05 17.75
CA SER A 167 8.52 -20.19 17.09
C SER A 167 8.19 -21.29 18.10
N LEU A 168 7.16 -22.09 17.80
CA LEU A 168 6.73 -23.20 18.66
C LEU A 168 7.27 -24.54 18.16
N THR A 169 7.75 -25.38 19.09
CA THR A 169 8.14 -26.76 18.81
C THR A 169 6.93 -27.71 18.82
N GLU A 170 7.14 -28.96 18.40
CA GLU A 170 6.13 -30.03 18.47
C GLU A 170 5.72 -30.42 19.89
N TYR A 171 6.45 -29.97 20.92
CA TYR A 171 6.15 -30.24 22.32
C TYR A 171 5.56 -29.02 23.05
N ASP A 172 5.03 -28.05 22.32
CA ASP A 172 4.50 -26.79 22.88
C ASP A 172 5.57 -25.97 23.64
N GLN A 173 6.81 -25.97 23.13
CA GLN A 173 7.91 -25.16 23.69
C GLN A 173 8.14 -23.93 22.83
N LEU A 174 8.25 -22.77 23.49
CA LEU A 174 8.43 -21.47 22.88
C LEU A 174 9.92 -21.18 22.70
N LEU A 175 10.44 -21.26 21.48
CA LEU A 175 11.80 -20.87 21.15
C LEU A 175 11.86 -19.37 20.88
N ILE A 176 12.88 -18.70 21.42
CA ILE A 176 13.09 -17.26 21.31
C ILE A 176 14.54 -17.00 20.92
N PHE A 177 14.73 -16.16 19.90
CA PHE A 177 16.07 -15.72 19.51
C PHE A 177 16.02 -14.25 19.07
N SER A 178 16.98 -13.46 19.58
CA SER A 178 17.14 -12.05 19.26
C SER A 178 15.85 -11.21 19.34
N GLY A 179 15.75 -10.09 18.61
CA GLY A 179 14.64 -9.13 18.68
C GLY A 179 15.12 -7.67 18.71
N GLY A 180 14.18 -6.72 18.82
CA GLY A 180 14.46 -5.29 18.93
C GLY A 180 14.54 -4.80 20.38
N ASP A 181 15.36 -3.79 20.65
CA ASP A 181 15.43 -3.09 21.95
C ASP A 181 14.75 -1.70 21.85
N VAL A 182 15.43 -0.75 21.19
CA VAL A 182 14.92 0.61 20.94
C VAL A 182 15.26 1.06 19.51
N GLY A 183 14.25 1.48 18.76
CA GLY A 183 14.43 1.93 17.38
C GLY A 183 14.96 0.81 16.47
N SER A 184 16.08 1.04 15.80
CA SER A 184 16.77 0.04 14.98
C SER A 184 17.81 -0.79 15.74
N GLN A 185 17.96 -0.60 17.05
CA GLN A 185 18.91 -1.36 17.85
C GLN A 185 18.34 -2.73 18.21
N THR A 186 19.21 -3.74 18.11
CA THR A 186 18.88 -5.12 18.45
C THR A 186 19.07 -5.39 19.93
N VAL A 187 18.38 -6.39 20.46
CA VAL A 187 18.74 -6.91 21.79
C VAL A 187 20.16 -7.45 21.76
N SER A 188 20.95 -7.10 22.77
CA SER A 188 22.33 -7.61 22.90
C SER A 188 22.39 -9.08 23.35
N ASP A 189 21.26 -9.79 23.35
CA ASP A 189 21.13 -11.18 23.76
C ASP A 189 21.21 -12.07 22.51
N ASP A 190 22.32 -12.79 22.40
CA ASP A 190 22.65 -13.70 21.30
C ASP A 190 22.31 -15.16 21.63
N LYS A 191 21.64 -15.43 22.75
CA LYS A 191 21.28 -16.77 23.20
C LYS A 191 19.93 -17.21 22.63
N VAL A 192 19.77 -18.52 22.52
CA VAL A 192 18.49 -19.16 22.20
C VAL A 192 17.83 -19.56 23.51
N HIS A 193 16.70 -18.93 23.82
CA HIS A 193 15.91 -19.25 25.00
C HIS A 193 14.75 -20.15 24.61
N MET A 194 14.42 -21.10 25.47
CA MET A 194 13.26 -21.97 25.32
C MET A 194 12.42 -21.93 26.57
N TYR A 195 11.12 -21.67 26.42
CA TYR A 195 10.15 -21.82 27.48
C TYR A 195 9.31 -23.07 27.24
N ASP A 196 9.32 -24.01 28.17
CA ASP A 196 8.49 -25.21 28.11
C ASP A 196 7.14 -24.93 28.78
N SER A 197 6.05 -24.92 28.00
CA SER A 197 4.71 -24.58 28.51
C SER A 197 4.12 -25.60 29.48
N VAL A 198 4.58 -26.85 29.43
CA VAL A 198 4.11 -27.95 30.29
C VAL A 198 4.91 -28.00 31.59
N LEU A 199 6.23 -27.80 31.51
CA LEU A 199 7.10 -27.71 32.69
C LEU A 199 7.06 -26.34 33.37
N ASP A 200 6.48 -25.33 32.70
CA ASP A 200 6.44 -23.92 33.11
C ASP A 200 7.83 -23.38 33.49
N SER A 201 8.84 -23.73 32.69
CA SER A 201 10.24 -23.43 32.98
C SER A 201 10.99 -22.92 31.76
N TRP A 202 12.02 -22.13 32.02
CA TRP A 202 12.91 -21.60 30.99
C TRP A 202 14.24 -22.34 30.98
N ILE A 203 14.74 -22.56 29.77
CA ILE A 203 16.02 -23.21 29.50
C ILE A 203 16.77 -22.35 28.47
N GLU A 204 18.00 -21.99 28.77
CA GLU A 204 18.93 -21.46 27.76
C GLU A 204 19.52 -22.65 27.01
N ILE A 205 19.36 -22.68 25.68
CA ILE A 205 19.85 -23.78 24.85
C ILE A 205 21.32 -23.51 24.52
N PRO A 206 22.25 -24.40 24.90
CA PRO A 206 23.64 -24.31 24.44
C PRO A 206 23.68 -24.44 22.92
N VAL A 207 24.34 -23.50 22.24
CA VAL A 207 24.45 -23.50 20.78
C VAL A 207 25.91 -23.56 20.32
N GLU A 208 26.15 -24.23 19.20
CA GLU A 208 27.43 -24.32 18.50
C GLU A 208 27.27 -24.00 17.01
N GLY A 209 28.38 -23.87 16.28
CA GLY A 209 28.39 -23.59 14.84
C GLY A 209 28.32 -22.10 14.50
N ILE A 210 27.97 -21.79 13.25
CA ILE A 210 27.95 -20.42 12.73
C ILE A 210 26.58 -19.79 13.06
N SER A 211 26.49 -19.13 14.21
CA SER A 211 25.27 -18.45 14.64
C SER A 211 25.00 -17.17 13.82
N PRO A 212 23.72 -16.84 13.53
CA PRO A 212 23.38 -15.49 13.10
C PRO A 212 23.71 -14.47 14.20
N CYS A 213 24.03 -13.24 13.80
CA CYS A 213 24.15 -12.10 14.72
C CYS A 213 22.77 -11.70 15.29
N SER A 214 22.78 -10.98 16.41
CA SER A 214 21.57 -10.34 16.93
C SER A 214 20.98 -9.39 15.88
N ARG A 215 19.66 -9.50 15.67
CA ARG A 215 18.92 -8.82 14.61
C ARG A 215 17.44 -8.71 14.95
N LEU A 216 16.81 -7.63 14.51
CA LEU A 216 15.38 -7.40 14.64
C LEU A 216 14.66 -7.59 13.30
N GLY A 217 13.35 -7.84 13.33
CA GLY A 217 12.55 -8.04 12.12
C GLY A 217 12.94 -9.26 11.27
N HIS A 218 13.72 -10.20 11.82
CA HIS A 218 14.03 -11.47 11.15
C HIS A 218 12.84 -12.42 11.25
N LEU A 219 12.79 -13.41 10.36
CA LEU A 219 11.73 -14.42 10.33
C LEU A 219 12.21 -15.72 10.99
N MET A 220 11.56 -16.16 12.06
CA MET A 220 11.74 -17.50 12.65
C MET A 220 10.63 -18.45 12.23
N LEU A 221 11.01 -19.64 11.73
CA LEU A 221 10.07 -20.69 11.31
C LEU A 221 10.54 -22.06 11.79
N TYR A 222 9.68 -22.82 12.46
CA TYR A 222 10.00 -24.18 12.92
C TYR A 222 9.39 -25.26 12.02
N GLU A 223 10.24 -26.14 11.51
CA GLU A 223 9.85 -27.37 10.82
C GLU A 223 9.58 -28.48 11.85
N SER A 224 8.30 -28.83 12.02
CA SER A 224 7.91 -29.94 12.88
C SER A 224 8.21 -31.30 12.21
N PRO A 225 8.69 -32.30 12.97
CA PRO A 225 8.95 -33.63 12.42
C PRO A 225 7.67 -34.32 11.92
N CYS A 226 7.86 -35.15 10.91
CA CYS A 226 6.80 -35.67 10.06
C CYS A 226 5.98 -36.84 10.65
N GLN A 227 6.35 -37.35 11.83
CA GLN A 227 5.57 -38.27 12.65
C GLN A 227 5.79 -37.89 14.12
N PRO A 228 4.74 -37.52 14.88
CA PRO A 228 4.86 -37.43 16.32
C PRO A 228 5.05 -38.85 16.84
N GLU A 229 6.27 -39.20 17.26
CA GLU A 229 6.52 -40.48 17.91
C GLU A 229 5.70 -40.55 19.19
N THR A 230 4.69 -41.42 19.20
CA THR A 230 3.97 -41.82 20.41
C THR A 230 4.83 -42.79 21.21
N SER A 231 5.92 -42.32 21.82
CA SER A 231 6.69 -43.15 22.75
C SER A 231 7.54 -42.29 23.69
N ASN A 232 7.19 -42.35 24.98
CA ASN A 232 7.93 -41.93 26.17
C ASN A 232 8.59 -40.53 26.14
N ALA A 233 7.83 -39.57 26.69
CA ALA A 233 8.15 -38.18 26.94
C ALA A 233 9.18 -37.93 28.05
N GLU A 234 10.22 -38.77 28.20
CA GLU A 234 11.16 -38.59 29.32
C GLU A 234 12.10 -37.39 29.13
N HIS A 235 12.32 -36.89 27.90
CA HIS A 235 13.28 -35.80 27.69
C HIS A 235 12.79 -34.57 26.89
N ARG A 236 11.56 -34.56 26.32
CA ARG A 236 10.95 -33.40 25.60
C ARG A 236 11.93 -32.57 24.74
N ILE A 237 12.85 -33.24 24.04
CA ILE A 237 13.90 -32.60 23.21
C ILE A 237 13.30 -32.31 21.84
N PRO A 238 13.34 -31.05 21.33
CA PRO A 238 12.89 -30.73 19.98
C PRO A 238 13.61 -31.59 18.93
N LYS A 239 12.89 -32.21 18.01
CA LYS A 239 13.45 -33.04 16.93
C LYS A 239 13.38 -32.37 15.56
N GLY A 240 12.68 -31.23 15.47
CA GLY A 240 12.54 -30.44 14.26
C GLY A 240 13.75 -29.57 13.97
N LYS A 241 13.55 -28.59 13.08
CA LYS A 241 14.57 -27.61 12.69
C LYS A 241 14.01 -26.21 12.75
N LEU A 242 14.79 -25.29 13.31
CA LEU A 242 14.43 -23.88 13.36
C LEU A 242 15.17 -23.14 12.24
N TYR A 243 14.44 -22.38 11.43
CA TYR A 243 14.99 -21.56 10.35
C TYR A 243 14.92 -20.09 10.71
N ILE A 244 15.98 -19.34 10.37
CA ILE A 244 16.04 -17.88 10.53
C ILE A 244 16.41 -17.24 9.19
N HIS A 245 15.58 -16.31 8.72
CA HIS A 245 15.84 -15.57 7.48
C HIS A 245 15.83 -14.06 7.68
N GLY A 246 16.81 -13.39 7.08
CA GLY A 246 16.91 -11.94 6.99
C GLY A 246 16.95 -11.24 8.35
N GLY A 247 16.32 -10.07 8.41
CA GLY A 247 16.34 -9.15 9.55
C GLY A 247 17.25 -7.96 9.31
N MET A 248 17.40 -7.13 10.34
CA MET A 248 18.33 -6.01 10.35
C MET A 248 19.03 -5.86 11.68
N ALA A 249 20.20 -5.26 11.67
CA ALA A 249 20.92 -4.81 12.86
C ALA A 249 21.49 -3.43 12.57
N ASP A 250 21.14 -2.44 13.39
CA ASP A 250 21.48 -1.04 13.16
C ASP A 250 21.02 -0.57 11.76
N ASP A 251 21.95 -0.30 10.85
CA ASP A 251 21.67 0.14 9.47
C ASP A 251 21.84 -0.99 8.42
N GLU A 252 22.24 -2.20 8.85
CA GLU A 252 22.49 -3.33 7.97
C GLU A 252 21.25 -4.23 7.85
N LEU A 253 20.89 -4.60 6.62
CA LEU A 253 19.82 -5.54 6.29
C LEU A 253 20.41 -6.84 5.76
N PHE A 254 19.86 -7.97 6.21
CA PHE A 254 20.33 -9.30 5.87
C PHE A 254 19.39 -10.02 4.89
N ASP A 255 19.96 -10.85 4.01
CA ASP A 255 19.31 -11.78 3.07
C ASP A 255 19.74 -13.25 3.29
N ASP A 256 20.46 -13.51 4.38
CA ASP A 256 20.97 -14.82 4.74
C ASP A 256 19.87 -15.75 5.31
N LEU A 257 20.14 -17.05 5.24
CA LEU A 257 19.26 -18.10 5.76
C LEU A 257 20.07 -19.05 6.64
N TYR A 258 19.65 -19.21 7.88
CA TYR A 258 20.24 -20.13 8.86
C TYR A 258 19.27 -21.25 9.22
N ALA A 259 19.81 -22.38 9.64
CA ALA A 259 19.08 -23.46 10.29
C ALA A 259 19.77 -23.88 11.59
N LEU A 260 18.99 -24.03 12.65
CA LEU A 260 19.37 -24.60 13.93
C LEU A 260 18.80 -26.01 14.05
N HIS A 261 19.70 -26.97 14.23
CA HIS A 261 19.38 -28.38 14.43
C HIS A 261 19.59 -28.76 15.88
N PHE A 262 18.64 -29.48 16.48
CA PHE A 262 18.77 -29.97 17.85
C PHE A 262 19.42 -31.36 17.86
N VAL A 263 20.44 -31.53 18.69
CA VAL A 263 21.23 -32.76 18.81
C VAL A 263 21.25 -33.19 20.27
N GLN A 264 20.87 -34.43 20.54
CA GLN A 264 20.97 -35.03 21.87
C GLN A 264 22.43 -35.24 22.25
N CYS A 265 22.77 -34.96 23.49
CA CYS A 265 24.13 -35.10 24.01
C CYS A 265 24.22 -36.35 24.90
N ASP A 266 25.30 -37.12 24.76
CA ASP A 266 25.52 -38.35 25.54
C ASP A 266 26.10 -38.09 26.96
N ASN A 267 26.43 -36.83 27.29
CA ASN A 267 27.16 -36.46 28.51
C ASN A 267 26.24 -35.82 29.57
N GLY A 268 26.34 -36.27 30.81
CA GLY A 268 25.33 -36.14 31.88
C GLY A 268 24.93 -34.75 32.40
N ASP A 269 25.58 -33.65 31.99
CA ASP A 269 25.23 -32.30 32.45
C ASP A 269 24.36 -31.51 31.45
N VAL A 270 24.37 -31.88 30.16
CA VAL A 270 23.60 -31.21 29.11
C VAL A 270 22.82 -32.26 28.33
N HIS A 271 21.49 -32.22 28.37
CA HIS A 271 20.65 -33.22 27.71
C HIS A 271 20.61 -33.09 26.18
N PHE A 272 20.74 -31.86 25.65
CA PHE A 272 20.80 -31.59 24.21
C PHE A 272 21.39 -30.20 23.93
N LYS A 273 21.85 -29.98 22.69
CA LYS A 273 22.35 -28.69 22.19
C LYS A 273 21.76 -28.34 20.83
N GLY A 274 21.85 -27.08 20.45
CA GLY A 274 21.56 -26.60 19.10
C GLY A 274 22.82 -26.44 18.26
N VAL A 275 22.80 -26.82 16.99
CA VAL A 275 23.90 -26.63 16.04
C VAL A 275 23.43 -25.74 14.89
N TRP A 276 23.99 -24.53 14.80
CA TRP A 276 23.72 -23.58 13.73
C TRP A 276 24.45 -23.94 12.46
N SER A 277 23.77 -23.78 11.33
CA SER A 277 24.32 -23.90 9.99
C SER A 277 23.82 -22.76 9.10
N LYS A 278 24.73 -22.12 8.36
CA LYS A 278 24.40 -21.11 7.35
C LYS A 278 24.04 -21.84 6.05
N LEU A 279 22.78 -21.78 5.64
CA LEU A 279 22.28 -22.46 4.43
C LEU A 279 22.45 -21.61 3.17
N TYR A 280 22.45 -20.27 3.33
CA TYR A 280 22.57 -19.33 2.22
C TYR A 280 23.37 -18.08 2.68
N PRO A 281 24.46 -17.70 1.99
CA PRO A 281 25.31 -16.57 2.37
C PRO A 281 24.71 -15.20 2.01
N ASN A 282 25.11 -14.16 2.76
CA ASN A 282 24.75 -12.77 2.47
C ASN A 282 25.52 -12.29 1.23
N ILE A 283 24.83 -11.70 0.25
CA ILE A 283 25.46 -11.28 -1.01
C ILE A 283 26.26 -9.97 -0.86
N ASN A 284 25.97 -9.16 0.18
CA ASN A 284 26.50 -7.80 0.35
C ASN A 284 27.60 -7.67 1.43
N ALA A 285 27.98 -8.75 2.11
CA ALA A 285 29.07 -8.72 3.07
C ALA A 285 30.40 -9.02 2.37
N ASP A 286 31.20 -7.98 2.10
CA ASP A 286 32.55 -8.09 1.52
C ASP A 286 33.55 -8.83 2.43
N ASP A 287 33.18 -9.18 3.67
CA ASP A 287 34.06 -9.76 4.70
C ASP A 287 34.05 -11.31 4.79
N ASP A 288 33.13 -12.01 4.11
CA ASP A 288 32.98 -13.47 4.25
C ASP A 288 33.95 -14.30 3.37
N ALA A 289 34.91 -13.67 2.70
CA ALA A 289 35.89 -14.35 1.84
C ALA A 289 37.03 -15.05 2.62
N ASP A 290 37.31 -14.64 3.86
CA ASP A 290 38.50 -15.07 4.61
C ASP A 290 38.23 -16.00 5.81
N ALA A 291 36.97 -16.39 6.07
CA ALA A 291 36.59 -17.20 7.25
C ALA A 291 36.33 -18.70 6.97
N ILE A 292 36.72 -19.22 5.79
CA ILE A 292 36.58 -20.65 5.47
C ILE A 292 37.95 -21.20 5.06
N ASP A 293 38.83 -21.41 6.05
CA ASP A 293 39.91 -22.39 5.90
C ASP A 293 40.09 -23.24 7.16
N SER A 294 40.33 -24.52 6.88
CA SER A 294 40.74 -25.63 7.74
C SER A 294 39.67 -26.38 8.57
N ASN A 295 39.40 -27.59 8.10
CA ASN A 295 38.75 -28.74 8.76
C ASN A 295 37.22 -28.91 8.61
N GLU A 296 36.78 -29.22 7.40
CA GLU A 296 35.96 -30.42 7.18
C GLU A 296 35.95 -30.83 5.70
N LYS A 297 36.54 -31.99 5.42
CA LYS A 297 36.38 -32.68 4.14
C LYS A 297 34.95 -33.24 4.08
N SER A 298 34.00 -32.48 3.55
CA SER A 298 32.74 -33.05 3.05
C SER A 298 32.42 -32.53 1.64
N ASN A 299 32.17 -33.46 0.72
CA ASN A 299 31.84 -33.22 -0.69
C ASN A 299 30.51 -32.47 -0.84
N THR A 300 30.48 -31.17 -0.58
CA THR A 300 29.39 -30.30 -1.04
C THR A 300 29.94 -29.32 -2.07
N PRO A 301 29.49 -29.36 -3.34
CA PRO A 301 29.91 -28.36 -4.30
C PRO A 301 29.37 -27.01 -3.84
N HIS A 302 30.27 -26.08 -3.54
CA HIS A 302 29.95 -24.66 -3.42
C HIS A 302 29.40 -24.18 -4.77
N LEU A 303 28.10 -24.35 -4.96
CA LEU A 303 27.37 -23.77 -6.07
C LEU A 303 27.33 -22.27 -5.79
N LYS A 304 28.07 -21.49 -6.60
CA LYS A 304 27.60 -20.16 -7.03
C LYS A 304 26.69 -20.41 -8.24
N PRO A 305 25.35 -20.39 -8.11
CA PRO A 305 24.48 -20.53 -9.27
C PRO A 305 24.63 -19.33 -10.22
N LEU A 306 24.95 -19.60 -11.49
CA LEU A 306 24.75 -18.63 -12.57
C LEU A 306 23.24 -18.27 -12.64
N GLY A 307 22.90 -16.98 -12.56
CA GLY A 307 21.56 -16.46 -12.91
C GLY A 307 20.54 -16.31 -11.77
N HIS A 308 20.97 -15.86 -10.58
CA HIS A 308 20.17 -15.82 -9.34
C HIS A 308 18.80 -15.11 -9.42
N ILE A 309 17.78 -15.79 -8.89
CA ILE A 309 16.51 -15.22 -8.40
C ILE A 309 16.47 -15.50 -6.89
N SER A 310 16.98 -14.56 -6.08
CA SER A 310 16.92 -14.62 -4.61
C SER A 310 16.23 -13.37 -4.07
N PRO A 311 15.63 -13.44 -2.87
CA PRO A 311 15.04 -12.26 -2.25
C PRO A 311 16.11 -11.22 -1.91
N ASP A 312 15.80 -9.94 -2.09
CA ASP A 312 16.60 -8.84 -1.56
C ASP A 312 16.67 -8.90 -0.03
N SER A 313 17.73 -8.30 0.54
CA SER A 313 17.89 -8.15 1.98
C SER A 313 16.71 -7.39 2.60
N ARG A 314 16.18 -7.94 3.70
CA ARG A 314 14.88 -7.51 4.21
C ARG A 314 14.66 -7.76 5.70
N ALA A 315 13.92 -6.86 6.32
CA ALA A 315 13.38 -7.01 7.66
C ALA A 315 11.84 -6.90 7.66
N ALA A 316 11.21 -7.27 8.78
CA ALA A 316 9.77 -7.17 9.03
C ALA A 316 8.91 -7.84 7.94
N HIS A 317 9.37 -8.97 7.41
CA HIS A 317 8.67 -9.76 6.40
C HIS A 317 7.92 -10.94 7.03
N GLY A 318 6.87 -11.40 6.36
CA GLY A 318 6.14 -12.59 6.79
C GLY A 318 6.65 -13.83 6.07
N GLY A 319 6.39 -15.01 6.61
CA GLY A 319 6.73 -16.25 5.91
C GLY A 319 6.03 -17.47 6.47
N ALA A 320 6.16 -18.62 5.84
CA ALA A 320 5.51 -19.84 6.28
C ALA A 320 6.33 -21.05 5.85
N ILE A 321 6.28 -22.11 6.63
CA ILE A 321 6.88 -23.39 6.26
C ILE A 321 5.80 -24.39 5.90
N LEU A 322 5.98 -25.08 4.76
CA LEU A 322 5.11 -26.16 4.33
C LEU A 322 5.95 -27.39 4.03
N THR A 323 5.62 -28.49 4.71
CA THR A 323 6.24 -29.80 4.49
C THR A 323 5.24 -30.70 3.76
N ASN A 324 5.65 -31.20 2.59
CA ASN A 324 4.82 -32.10 1.78
C ASN A 324 5.50 -33.47 1.65
N LYS A 325 4.73 -34.53 1.88
CA LYS A 325 5.15 -35.92 1.67
C LYS A 325 4.63 -36.42 0.33
N ILE A 326 5.43 -36.30 -0.73
CA ILE A 326 5.12 -36.92 -2.01
C ILE A 326 6.14 -38.05 -2.25
N PHE A 327 5.67 -39.30 -2.28
CA PHE A 327 6.47 -40.52 -2.57
C PHE A 327 7.68 -40.77 -1.64
N GLY A 328 7.58 -40.46 -0.34
CA GLY A 328 8.59 -40.84 0.66
C GLY A 328 9.80 -39.91 0.77
N SER A 329 9.90 -38.87 -0.06
CA SER A 329 10.79 -37.74 0.19
C SER A 329 10.02 -36.59 0.84
N ASP A 330 10.38 -36.23 2.08
CA ASP A 330 9.87 -35.04 2.73
C ASP A 330 10.50 -33.82 2.05
N THR A 331 9.68 -33.06 1.31
CA THR A 331 10.11 -31.77 0.73
C THR A 331 9.56 -30.65 1.57
N THR A 332 10.46 -29.85 2.16
CA THR A 332 10.10 -28.67 2.94
C THR A 332 10.35 -27.42 2.10
N LYS A 333 9.35 -26.53 2.11
CA LYS A 333 9.39 -25.26 1.38
C LYS A 333 9.15 -24.13 2.35
N ILE A 334 10.03 -23.13 2.32
CA ILE A 334 9.93 -21.91 3.12
C ILE A 334 9.47 -20.80 2.20
N PHE A 335 8.32 -20.23 2.51
CA PHE A 335 7.74 -19.11 1.80
C PHE A 335 8.03 -17.83 2.56
N ILE A 336 8.37 -16.77 1.85
CA ILE A 336 8.50 -15.42 2.42
C ILE A 336 7.73 -14.43 1.56
N PHE A 337 7.21 -13.37 2.19
CA PHE A 337 6.44 -12.35 1.52
C PHE A 337 6.70 -10.95 2.10
N GLY A 338 6.95 -10.00 1.21
CA GLY A 338 7.09 -8.59 1.53
C GLY A 338 8.28 -8.28 2.43
N GLY A 339 8.11 -7.25 3.26
CA GLY A 339 9.11 -6.72 4.18
C GLY A 339 9.57 -5.32 3.80
N PHE A 340 10.71 -4.92 4.35
CA PHE A 340 11.38 -3.67 4.06
C PHE A 340 12.83 -3.95 3.65
N SER A 341 13.25 -3.35 2.54
CA SER A 341 14.65 -3.32 2.10
C SER A 341 15.16 -1.88 2.00
N THR A 342 16.43 -1.72 1.59
CA THR A 342 17.04 -0.41 1.33
C THR A 342 16.30 0.44 0.29
N THR A 343 15.51 -0.19 -0.59
CA THR A 343 14.72 0.51 -1.63
C THR A 343 13.31 0.87 -1.18
N GLY A 344 12.86 0.37 -0.02
CA GLY A 344 11.55 0.65 0.55
C GLY A 344 10.77 -0.62 0.91
N ALA A 345 9.46 -0.47 1.07
CA ALA A 345 8.58 -1.60 1.35
C ALA A 345 8.45 -2.52 0.11
N LEU A 346 8.37 -3.82 0.38
CA LEU A 346 8.31 -4.88 -0.63
C LEU A 346 6.92 -5.55 -0.65
N ASN A 347 6.58 -6.17 -1.77
CA ASN A 347 5.38 -7.01 -1.97
C ASN A 347 5.64 -8.22 -2.88
N ASP A 348 6.89 -8.66 -2.94
CA ASP A 348 7.34 -9.84 -3.64
C ASP A 348 7.12 -11.11 -2.80
N MET A 349 7.06 -12.27 -3.45
CA MET A 349 6.90 -13.57 -2.80
C MET A 349 7.97 -14.52 -3.29
N PHE A 350 8.69 -15.16 -2.37
CA PHE A 350 9.74 -16.12 -2.68
C PHE A 350 9.48 -17.44 -1.96
N CYS A 351 10.01 -18.52 -2.56
CA CYS A 351 10.03 -19.85 -1.98
C CYS A 351 11.43 -20.43 -2.02
N PHE A 352 11.96 -20.81 -0.86
CA PHE A 352 13.16 -21.60 -0.72
C PHE A 352 12.79 -23.09 -0.62
N ASP A 353 13.37 -23.91 -1.48
CA ASP A 353 13.25 -25.35 -1.42
C ASP A 353 14.42 -25.93 -0.61
N THR A 354 14.15 -26.57 0.53
CA THR A 354 15.20 -27.06 1.44
C THR A 354 16.02 -28.20 0.85
N ASN A 355 15.46 -28.97 -0.09
CA ASN A 355 16.13 -30.10 -0.71
C ASN A 355 17.03 -29.64 -1.86
N LEU A 356 16.53 -28.71 -2.68
CA LEU A 356 17.31 -28.10 -3.76
C LEU A 356 18.27 -27.01 -3.26
N LYS A 357 18.06 -26.48 -2.05
CA LYS A 357 18.76 -25.33 -1.48
C LYS A 357 18.72 -24.11 -2.40
N GLN A 358 17.57 -23.85 -3.00
CA GLN A 358 17.40 -22.82 -4.02
C GLN A 358 16.16 -21.96 -3.75
N TRP A 359 16.33 -20.66 -3.99
CA TRP A 359 15.24 -19.68 -4.04
C TRP A 359 14.56 -19.68 -5.40
N SER A 360 13.26 -19.39 -5.39
CA SER A 360 12.43 -19.17 -6.57
C SER A 360 11.43 -18.07 -6.28
N GLU A 361 11.26 -17.13 -7.22
CA GLU A 361 10.21 -16.11 -7.13
C GLU A 361 8.87 -16.71 -7.53
N ILE A 362 7.84 -16.48 -6.71
CA ILE A 362 6.47 -16.94 -6.97
C ILE A 362 5.69 -15.80 -7.61
N LYS A 363 5.45 -15.92 -8.91
CA LYS A 363 4.54 -15.05 -9.64
C LYS A 363 3.13 -15.59 -9.52
N CYS A 364 2.31 -14.92 -8.73
CA CYS A 364 0.90 -15.29 -8.57
C CYS A 364 0.16 -15.10 -9.91
N GLU A 365 -0.57 -16.14 -10.35
CA GLU A 365 -1.22 -16.16 -11.66
C GLU A 365 -2.49 -15.29 -11.70
N THR A 366 -3.16 -15.13 -10.55
CA THR A 366 -4.44 -14.40 -10.42
C THR A 366 -4.54 -13.61 -9.10
N GLY A 367 -5.41 -12.61 -9.06
CA GLY A 367 -5.64 -11.76 -7.87
C GLY A 367 -4.93 -10.40 -7.92
N VAL A 368 -5.31 -9.50 -7.02
CA VAL A 368 -4.66 -8.18 -6.87
C VAL A 368 -3.53 -8.33 -5.85
N LEU A 369 -2.29 -8.19 -6.30
CA LEU A 369 -1.11 -8.19 -5.44
C LEU A 369 -1.26 -7.11 -4.36
N PRO A 370 -1.07 -7.42 -3.07
CA PRO A 370 -1.14 -6.40 -2.04
C PRO A 370 -0.11 -5.29 -2.28
N ALA A 371 -0.49 -4.05 -1.98
CA ALA A 371 0.44 -2.93 -2.03
C ALA A 371 1.62 -3.17 -1.05
N PRO A 372 2.84 -2.72 -1.39
CA PRO A 372 3.98 -2.79 -0.49
C PRO A 372 3.68 -2.10 0.83
N ARG A 373 3.99 -2.77 1.93
CA ARG A 373 3.79 -2.27 3.29
C ARG A 373 4.83 -2.85 4.22
N LEU A 374 5.05 -2.15 5.34
CA LEU A 374 5.91 -2.61 6.42
C LEU A 374 5.11 -3.53 7.34
N ASP A 375 5.80 -4.48 7.97
CA ASP A 375 5.31 -5.32 9.06
C ASP A 375 4.15 -6.25 8.69
N PHE A 376 4.41 -7.57 8.76
CA PHE A 376 3.47 -8.60 8.32
C PHE A 376 3.19 -9.61 9.43
N ALA A 377 1.91 -9.70 9.82
CA ALA A 377 1.38 -10.87 10.50
C ALA A 377 1.00 -11.94 9.46
N TYR A 378 1.34 -13.19 9.74
CA TYR A 378 1.02 -14.32 8.86
C TYR A 378 0.53 -15.52 9.68
N CYS A 379 -0.24 -16.39 9.03
CA CYS A 379 -0.52 -17.72 9.55
C CYS A 379 -0.83 -18.66 8.37
N VAL A 380 -0.72 -19.97 8.61
CA VAL A 380 -1.06 -20.99 7.62
C VAL A 380 -2.41 -21.60 7.93
N VAL A 381 -3.36 -21.44 7.01
CA VAL A 381 -4.67 -22.09 7.06
C VAL A 381 -4.75 -23.20 6.02
N THR A 382 -4.94 -24.44 6.47
CA THR A 382 -5.11 -25.61 5.62
C THR A 382 -6.57 -25.76 5.23
N LEU A 383 -6.86 -25.69 3.93
CA LEU A 383 -8.20 -25.85 3.37
C LEU A 383 -8.31 -27.18 2.62
N THR A 384 -9.27 -28.03 2.99
CA THR A 384 -9.54 -29.29 2.28
C THR A 384 -10.47 -29.04 1.09
N VAL A 385 -9.96 -29.26 -0.13
CA VAL A 385 -10.73 -29.09 -1.37
C VAL A 385 -11.13 -30.46 -1.92
N GLN A 386 -12.43 -30.73 -2.07
CA GLN A 386 -12.89 -31.90 -2.82
C GLN A 386 -12.67 -31.67 -4.32
N LYS A 387 -11.97 -32.59 -4.99
CA LYS A 387 -11.91 -32.62 -6.46
C LYS A 387 -13.26 -33.07 -7.00
N LYS A 388 -14.06 -32.15 -7.54
CA LYS A 388 -15.16 -32.55 -8.44
C LYS A 388 -14.57 -33.39 -9.58
N ASN A 389 -15.19 -34.55 -9.84
CA ASN A 389 -14.80 -35.51 -10.86
C ASN A 389 -14.33 -34.85 -12.17
N ALA A 390 -13.03 -34.82 -12.39
CA ALA A 390 -12.38 -34.38 -13.63
C ALA A 390 -12.56 -35.40 -14.79
N LYS A 391 -13.72 -36.07 -14.86
CA LYS A 391 -14.03 -37.09 -15.87
C LYS A 391 -15.06 -36.66 -16.92
N ILE A 392 -15.71 -35.51 -16.75
CA ILE A 392 -16.77 -35.08 -17.70
C ILE A 392 -16.22 -34.25 -18.86
N LYS A 393 -15.06 -33.61 -18.75
CA LYS A 393 -14.50 -32.79 -19.84
C LYS A 393 -13.58 -33.53 -20.83
N LEU A 394 -13.26 -34.80 -20.57
CA LEU A 394 -12.38 -35.61 -21.45
C LEU A 394 -13.16 -36.51 -22.42
N MET A 395 -14.45 -36.77 -22.18
CA MET A 395 -15.31 -37.56 -23.09
C MET A 395 -16.13 -36.72 -24.09
N GLU A 396 -16.32 -35.42 -23.86
CA GLU A 396 -16.99 -34.52 -24.82
C GLU A 396 -16.05 -34.08 -25.96
N LEU A 397 -14.73 -34.06 -25.72
CA LEU A 397 -13.72 -33.78 -26.74
C LEU A 397 -13.38 -34.98 -27.65
N THR A 398 -13.83 -36.19 -27.29
CA THR A 398 -13.68 -37.40 -28.14
C THR A 398 -14.97 -37.80 -28.86
N ARG A 399 -16.11 -37.15 -28.59
CA ARG A 399 -17.39 -37.39 -29.31
C ARG A 399 -17.65 -36.41 -30.46
N ASN A 400 -17.00 -35.25 -30.48
CA ASN A 400 -17.17 -34.25 -31.55
C ASN A 400 -16.14 -34.37 -32.70
N SER A 401 -15.40 -35.47 -32.80
CA SER A 401 -14.53 -35.76 -33.97
C SER A 401 -15.01 -36.95 -34.81
N SER A 402 -16.27 -37.39 -34.67
CA SER A 402 -16.78 -38.56 -35.40
C SER A 402 -18.22 -38.44 -35.90
N LYS A 403 -18.74 -37.22 -36.08
CA LYS A 403 -20.00 -36.97 -36.81
C LYS A 403 -19.96 -35.66 -37.61
N ASP A 404 -19.04 -35.61 -38.57
CA ASP A 404 -19.23 -34.86 -39.82
C ASP A 404 -19.07 -35.86 -40.95
N ASP A 405 -20.12 -36.64 -41.21
CA ASP A 405 -20.39 -37.17 -42.53
C ASP A 405 -21.86 -37.58 -42.63
N GLN A 406 -22.46 -37.14 -43.75
CA GLN A 406 -23.80 -37.44 -44.26
C GLN A 406 -24.97 -36.57 -43.81
N SER A 407 -25.20 -35.58 -44.68
CA SER A 407 -26.46 -34.90 -44.96
C SER A 407 -27.58 -35.81 -45.49
N LYS A 408 -28.83 -35.43 -45.17
CA LYS A 408 -30.09 -35.47 -45.95
C LYS A 408 -31.21 -36.33 -45.36
N GLY A 409 -32.40 -35.72 -45.26
CA GLY A 409 -33.68 -36.42 -45.41
C GLY A 409 -34.72 -36.16 -44.31
N ASP A 410 -35.50 -35.09 -44.50
CA ASP A 410 -36.97 -35.03 -44.44
C ASP A 410 -37.80 -35.50 -43.22
N THR A 411 -38.64 -34.54 -42.81
CA THR A 411 -40.09 -34.61 -42.50
C THR A 411 -40.62 -35.10 -41.15
N ASN A 412 -41.50 -34.23 -40.60
CA ASN A 412 -42.77 -34.47 -39.90
C ASN A 412 -42.68 -35.22 -38.54
N ASP A 413 -43.53 -35.04 -37.53
CA ASP A 413 -44.68 -34.20 -37.20
C ASP A 413 -44.99 -34.59 -35.72
N LYS A 414 -45.53 -33.66 -34.92
CA LYS A 414 -46.51 -33.91 -33.82
C LYS A 414 -46.07 -34.75 -32.60
N ASP A 415 -46.67 -34.71 -31.42
CA ASP A 415 -47.62 -33.89 -30.65
C ASP A 415 -47.63 -34.57 -29.24
N GLU A 416 -48.07 -33.84 -28.21
CA GLU A 416 -48.79 -34.35 -27.00
C GLU A 416 -48.01 -35.21 -25.97
N GLU A 417 -47.83 -34.79 -24.71
CA GLU A 417 -48.76 -34.61 -23.57
C GLU A 417 -48.77 -35.81 -22.58
N GLY A 418 -48.93 -35.49 -21.28
CA GLY A 418 -49.38 -36.38 -20.21
C GLY A 418 -48.27 -37.12 -19.44
N GLU A 419 -47.87 -36.70 -18.24
CA GLU A 419 -48.51 -36.95 -16.93
C GLU A 419 -48.77 -38.42 -16.58
N GLY A 420 -48.34 -38.84 -15.39
CA GLY A 420 -48.84 -40.06 -14.74
C GLY A 420 -47.85 -40.72 -13.80
N ASN A 421 -48.06 -40.52 -12.50
CA ASN A 421 -47.42 -41.23 -11.39
C ASN A 421 -47.75 -42.74 -11.43
N ASP A 422 -46.93 -43.57 -10.79
CA ASP A 422 -47.27 -44.22 -9.50
C ASP A 422 -46.31 -45.36 -9.14
N GLU A 423 -46.30 -45.60 -7.85
CA GLU A 423 -45.43 -46.40 -7.01
C GLU A 423 -45.47 -47.93 -7.27
N GLU A 424 -44.38 -48.61 -6.88
CA GLU A 424 -44.32 -49.54 -5.73
C GLU A 424 -43.51 -50.83 -6.00
N LYS A 425 -42.60 -51.16 -5.05
CA LYS A 425 -42.26 -52.53 -4.57
C LYS A 425 -41.52 -53.48 -5.54
N THR A 426 -40.52 -54.31 -5.20
CA THR A 426 -39.97 -54.83 -3.93
C THR A 426 -38.63 -55.53 -4.25
N GLN A 427 -37.81 -55.73 -3.21
CA GLN A 427 -37.12 -56.99 -2.87
C GLN A 427 -35.58 -57.00 -2.90
N CYS A 428 -35.05 -57.25 -1.69
CA CYS A 428 -33.66 -57.43 -1.29
C CYS A 428 -33.11 -58.81 -1.67
N THR A 429 -31.78 -58.87 -1.82
CA THR A 429 -30.96 -59.99 -1.29
C THR A 429 -29.65 -59.44 -0.74
N ASP A 430 -29.32 -59.88 0.47
CA ASP A 430 -28.13 -59.58 1.28
C ASP A 430 -26.81 -60.02 0.63
N ASP A 431 -25.74 -59.26 0.89
CA ASP A 431 -24.46 -59.81 1.36
C ASP A 431 -23.60 -58.67 1.97
N GLY A 432 -23.03 -58.96 3.15
CA GLY A 432 -22.56 -57.96 4.10
C GLY A 432 -21.22 -57.27 3.76
N ALA A 433 -21.18 -55.96 3.99
CA ALA A 433 -19.98 -55.22 4.35
C ALA A 433 -20.33 -54.08 5.32
N VAL A 434 -19.61 -54.05 6.43
CA VAL A 434 -19.78 -53.13 7.56
C VAL A 434 -19.15 -51.75 7.26
N CYS A 435 -19.84 -50.72 7.73
CA CYS A 435 -19.38 -49.37 8.14
C CYS A 435 -19.34 -48.18 7.16
N SER A 436 -19.97 -47.11 7.68
CA SER A 436 -19.73 -45.66 7.47
C SER A 436 -20.20 -45.00 6.18
N ASN A 437 -21.52 -44.86 6.01
CA ASN A 437 -22.10 -43.78 5.22
C ASN A 437 -22.20 -42.51 6.09
N SER A 438 -21.11 -41.76 6.24
CA SER A 438 -21.16 -40.34 6.60
C SER A 438 -21.18 -39.52 5.31
N THR A 439 -22.34 -39.00 4.94
CA THR A 439 -22.53 -38.10 3.80
C THR A 439 -21.64 -36.85 3.91
N PRO A 440 -20.68 -36.60 3.00
CA PRO A 440 -19.79 -35.45 3.11
C PRO A 440 -20.38 -34.21 2.41
N TYR A 441 -20.96 -33.36 3.24
CA TYR A 441 -20.88 -31.88 3.27
C TYR A 441 -20.79 -31.05 1.97
N ARG A 442 -21.87 -30.25 1.75
CA ARG A 442 -22.12 -29.30 0.65
C ARG A 442 -21.49 -27.89 0.87
N SER A 443 -20.82 -27.64 2.00
CA SER A 443 -20.40 -26.29 2.40
C SER A 443 -19.08 -25.78 1.79
N ASN A 444 -18.10 -26.65 1.51
CA ASN A 444 -16.80 -26.24 0.94
C ASN A 444 -16.93 -25.82 -0.54
N GLU A 445 -17.87 -26.44 -1.26
CA GLU A 445 -18.30 -26.01 -2.59
C GLU A 445 -18.95 -24.62 -2.55
N HIS A 446 -19.70 -24.31 -1.49
CA HIS A 446 -20.30 -22.99 -1.30
C HIS A 446 -19.26 -21.92 -0.91
N PHE A 447 -18.22 -22.27 -0.15
CA PHE A 447 -17.09 -21.39 0.17
C PHE A 447 -16.22 -21.13 -1.07
N LYS A 448 -15.85 -22.16 -1.84
CA LYS A 448 -15.11 -21.99 -3.09
C LYS A 448 -15.95 -21.27 -4.14
N SER A 449 -17.25 -21.55 -4.23
CA SER A 449 -18.20 -20.78 -5.05
C SER A 449 -18.30 -19.35 -4.53
N LYS A 450 -18.41 -19.06 -3.24
CA LYS A 450 -18.37 -17.67 -2.74
C LYS A 450 -17.04 -17.01 -3.08
N LEU A 451 -15.89 -17.65 -2.87
CA LEU A 451 -14.59 -17.08 -3.24
C LEU A 451 -14.42 -16.89 -4.75
N PHE A 452 -14.85 -17.84 -5.59
CA PHE A 452 -14.73 -17.75 -7.06
C PHE A 452 -15.78 -16.83 -7.68
N THR A 453 -17.02 -16.83 -7.16
CA THR A 453 -18.10 -15.92 -7.56
C THR A 453 -17.81 -14.51 -7.05
N MET A 454 -17.13 -14.34 -5.92
CA MET A 454 -16.58 -13.05 -5.46
C MET A 454 -15.24 -12.68 -6.14
N SER A 455 -14.57 -13.63 -6.81
CA SER A 455 -13.40 -13.33 -7.65
C SER A 455 -13.78 -13.04 -9.11
N SER A 456 -15.01 -13.36 -9.55
CA SER A 456 -15.49 -12.99 -10.89
C SER A 456 -16.02 -11.55 -10.97
N GLU A 457 -16.31 -10.91 -9.84
CA GLU A 457 -16.47 -9.46 -9.69
C GLU A 457 -16.02 -9.13 -8.25
N THR A 458 -14.88 -8.52 -7.97
CA THR A 458 -14.45 -7.20 -8.41
C THR A 458 -12.92 -7.13 -8.57
N LYS A 459 -12.42 -6.91 -9.79
CA LYS A 459 -11.31 -5.95 -9.91
C LYS A 459 -11.83 -4.71 -9.20
N LYS A 460 -11.15 -4.18 -8.16
CA LYS A 460 -11.38 -2.78 -7.78
C LYS A 460 -11.34 -2.04 -9.10
N ALA A 461 -12.45 -1.43 -9.47
CA ALA A 461 -12.52 -0.75 -10.73
C ALA A 461 -11.62 0.47 -10.59
N GLU A 462 -10.34 0.29 -10.92
CA GLU A 462 -9.39 1.37 -10.89
C GLU A 462 -9.83 2.35 -11.95
N VAL A 463 -10.00 3.60 -11.54
CA VAL A 463 -10.25 4.69 -12.47
C VAL A 463 -9.17 4.63 -13.56
N PRO A 464 -9.53 4.41 -14.83
CA PRO A 464 -8.55 4.32 -15.90
C PRO A 464 -7.64 5.54 -15.91
N PRO A 465 -6.36 5.45 -16.33
CA PRO A 465 -5.45 6.61 -16.36
C PRO A 465 -6.04 7.82 -17.09
N SER A 466 -6.77 7.58 -18.19
CA SER A 466 -7.51 8.61 -18.94
C SER A 466 -8.63 9.25 -18.13
N MET A 467 -9.30 8.50 -17.26
CA MET A 467 -10.36 9.02 -16.41
C MET A 467 -9.80 9.75 -15.18
N LYS A 468 -8.70 9.28 -14.58
CA LYS A 468 -7.96 10.04 -13.54
C LYS A 468 -7.54 11.40 -14.08
N PHE A 469 -7.13 11.42 -15.35
CA PHE A 469 -6.78 12.63 -16.07
C PHE A 469 -7.99 13.59 -16.20
N VAL A 470 -9.15 13.09 -16.65
CA VAL A 470 -10.39 13.88 -16.77
C VAL A 470 -10.88 14.40 -15.42
N LEU A 471 -10.89 13.55 -14.38
CA LEU A 471 -11.34 13.93 -13.04
C LEU A 471 -10.40 14.97 -12.42
N GLY A 472 -9.08 14.82 -12.57
CA GLY A 472 -8.09 15.81 -12.15
C GLY A 472 -8.23 17.16 -12.87
N GLY A 473 -8.41 17.13 -14.19
CA GLY A 473 -8.65 18.35 -14.99
C GLY A 473 -9.93 19.07 -14.58
N THR A 474 -11.02 18.32 -14.39
CA THR A 474 -12.33 18.85 -13.97
C THR A 474 -12.26 19.41 -12.56
N ALA A 475 -11.58 18.72 -11.63
CA ALA A 475 -11.38 19.20 -10.26
C ALA A 475 -10.63 20.55 -10.22
N GLY A 476 -9.55 20.66 -11.00
CA GLY A 476 -8.80 21.91 -11.13
C GLY A 476 -9.64 23.04 -11.73
N MET A 477 -10.50 22.74 -12.71
CA MET A 477 -11.44 23.69 -13.30
C MET A 477 -12.48 24.18 -12.29
N CYS A 478 -13.09 23.28 -11.50
CA CYS A 478 -14.02 23.64 -10.43
C CYS A 478 -13.36 24.52 -9.36
N ALA A 479 -12.14 24.18 -8.94
CA ALA A 479 -11.37 25.02 -8.02
C ALA A 479 -11.08 26.40 -8.62
N SER A 480 -10.77 26.49 -9.92
CA SER A 480 -10.58 27.75 -10.63
C SER A 480 -11.83 28.63 -10.67
N VAL A 481 -13.04 28.06 -10.74
CA VAL A 481 -14.29 28.83 -10.62
C VAL A 481 -14.32 29.54 -9.27
N CYS A 482 -14.07 28.83 -8.17
CA CYS A 482 -14.15 29.40 -6.83
C CYS A 482 -13.15 30.55 -6.59
N VAL A 483 -11.96 30.46 -7.19
CA VAL A 483 -10.89 31.45 -6.98
C VAL A 483 -10.77 32.51 -8.10
N GLN A 484 -11.60 32.44 -9.14
CA GLN A 484 -11.60 33.37 -10.28
C GLN A 484 -11.66 34.86 -9.84
N PRO A 485 -12.43 35.26 -8.80
CA PRO A 485 -12.42 36.66 -8.36
C PRO A 485 -11.03 37.15 -7.93
N LEU A 486 -10.22 36.30 -7.31
CA LEU A 486 -8.85 36.64 -6.91
C LEU A 486 -7.92 36.78 -8.12
N ASP A 487 -8.08 35.91 -9.12
CA ASP A 487 -7.33 36.00 -10.39
C ASP A 487 -7.65 37.30 -11.15
N LEU A 488 -8.92 37.72 -11.16
CA LEU A 488 -9.33 38.98 -11.76
C LEU A 488 -8.72 40.18 -11.03
N VAL A 489 -8.80 40.22 -9.70
CA VAL A 489 -8.22 41.31 -8.90
C VAL A 489 -6.71 41.39 -9.12
N LYS A 490 -6.01 40.25 -9.11
CA LYS A 490 -4.58 40.15 -9.38
C LYS A 490 -4.23 40.73 -10.75
N ASN A 491 -4.91 40.31 -11.82
CA ASN A 491 -4.64 40.80 -13.17
C ASN A 491 -4.92 42.31 -13.30
N ARG A 492 -5.99 42.82 -12.69
CA ARG A 492 -6.29 44.27 -12.69
C ARG A 492 -5.25 45.10 -11.95
N MET A 493 -4.74 44.59 -10.82
CA MET A 493 -3.66 45.24 -10.09
C MET A 493 -2.37 45.28 -10.90
N GLN A 494 -2.02 44.20 -11.62
CA GLN A 494 -0.82 44.15 -12.46
C GLN A 494 -0.89 45.07 -13.69
N MET A 495 -2.11 45.32 -14.19
CA MET A 495 -2.38 46.27 -15.27
C MET A 495 -2.59 47.71 -14.78
N SER A 496 -2.59 47.95 -13.47
CA SER A 496 -2.72 49.29 -12.88
C SER A 496 -1.47 50.12 -13.15
N GLY A 497 -1.62 51.24 -13.87
CA GLY A 497 -0.52 52.11 -14.34
C GLY A 497 -0.37 52.16 -15.87
N VAL A 498 -1.00 51.23 -16.61
CA VAL A 498 -0.94 51.19 -18.08
C VAL A 498 -2.14 51.95 -18.68
N GLY A 499 -1.94 52.97 -19.52
CA GLY A 499 -3.03 53.62 -20.28
C GLY A 499 -3.65 54.89 -19.67
N GLY A 500 -2.89 55.70 -18.92
CA GLY A 500 -3.18 57.13 -18.70
C GLY A 500 -4.39 57.53 -17.84
N GLY A 501 -5.22 56.60 -17.34
CA GLY A 501 -6.37 56.91 -16.49
C GLY A 501 -5.97 57.40 -15.08
N ALA A 502 -6.53 58.54 -14.66
CA ALA A 502 -6.28 59.29 -13.41
C ALA A 502 -6.73 58.59 -12.11
N SER A 503 -6.32 57.34 -11.90
CA SER A 503 -6.43 56.65 -10.61
C SER A 503 -5.13 55.92 -10.30
N ALA A 504 -4.05 56.69 -10.22
CA ALA A 504 -2.72 56.28 -9.77
C ALA A 504 -2.63 56.08 -8.24
N GLY A 505 -3.76 55.77 -7.58
CA GLY A 505 -3.76 55.40 -6.17
C GLY A 505 -3.43 53.92 -6.03
N GLN A 506 -2.52 53.56 -5.12
CA GLN A 506 -2.31 52.19 -4.67
C GLN A 506 -3.62 51.64 -4.06
N ARG A 507 -4.53 51.16 -4.90
CA ARG A 507 -5.75 50.52 -4.43
C ARG A 507 -5.38 49.17 -3.84
N ASN A 508 -5.78 48.95 -2.60
CA ASN A 508 -5.65 47.64 -1.98
C ASN A 508 -6.56 46.63 -2.72
N SER A 509 -6.29 45.33 -2.55
CA SER A 509 -7.02 44.26 -3.25
C SER A 509 -8.53 44.33 -3.03
N PHE A 510 -8.95 44.70 -1.82
CA PHE A 510 -10.36 44.87 -1.43
C PHE A 510 -11.03 46.03 -2.16
N GLN A 511 -10.35 47.18 -2.32
CA GLN A 511 -10.84 48.34 -3.06
C GLN A 511 -10.97 48.04 -4.55
N VAL A 512 -10.03 47.27 -5.12
CA VAL A 512 -10.15 46.82 -6.52
C VAL A 512 -11.37 45.91 -6.69
N LEU A 513 -11.56 44.93 -5.79
CA LEU A 513 -12.72 44.04 -5.82
C LEU A 513 -14.05 44.82 -5.68
N LEU A 514 -14.14 45.70 -4.70
CA LEU A 514 -15.34 46.52 -4.46
C LEU A 514 -15.62 47.48 -5.63
N SER A 515 -14.57 48.03 -6.24
CA SER A 515 -14.67 48.86 -7.45
C SER A 515 -15.22 48.07 -8.64
N VAL A 516 -14.89 46.79 -8.78
CA VAL A 516 -15.44 45.95 -9.87
C VAL A 516 -16.93 45.73 -9.63
N ILE A 517 -17.31 45.32 -8.42
CA ILE A 517 -18.70 45.03 -8.07
C ILE A 517 -19.58 46.28 -8.25
N ARG A 518 -19.08 47.45 -7.82
CA ARG A 518 -19.82 48.71 -7.88
C ARG A 518 -19.96 49.27 -9.30
N ASN A 519 -18.91 49.18 -10.13
CA ASN A 519 -18.89 49.85 -11.43
C ASN A 519 -19.28 48.95 -12.61
N GLU A 520 -19.10 47.63 -12.48
CA GLU A 520 -19.31 46.66 -13.56
C GLU A 520 -20.35 45.59 -13.20
N GLY A 521 -20.79 45.56 -11.94
CA GLY A 521 -21.76 44.60 -11.43
C GLY A 521 -21.12 43.37 -10.78
N PHE A 522 -21.94 42.64 -10.02
CA PHE A 522 -21.48 41.49 -9.24
C PHE A 522 -20.85 40.39 -10.11
N PHE A 523 -21.48 40.04 -11.23
CA PHE A 523 -20.99 38.97 -12.12
C PHE A 523 -19.69 39.34 -12.87
N ALA A 524 -19.30 40.62 -12.91
CA ALA A 524 -18.08 41.05 -13.57
C ALA A 524 -16.80 40.47 -12.92
N ILE A 525 -16.87 40.04 -11.65
CA ILE A 525 -15.76 39.36 -10.97
C ILE A 525 -15.40 37.99 -11.59
N TYR A 526 -16.27 37.43 -12.44
CA TYR A 526 -16.04 36.22 -13.22
C TYR A 526 -15.66 36.49 -14.68
N SER A 527 -15.38 37.74 -15.04
CA SER A 527 -14.93 38.08 -16.39
C SER A 527 -13.67 37.28 -16.75
N GLY A 528 -13.67 36.67 -17.93
CA GLY A 528 -12.57 35.80 -18.37
C GLY A 528 -12.61 34.36 -17.82
N LEU A 529 -13.65 33.95 -17.10
CA LEU A 529 -13.78 32.59 -16.57
C LEU A 529 -13.63 31.52 -17.67
N SER A 530 -14.29 31.69 -18.83
CA SER A 530 -14.19 30.73 -19.94
C SER A 530 -12.75 30.57 -20.45
N ALA A 531 -11.96 31.63 -20.46
CA ALA A 531 -10.54 31.57 -20.79
C ALA A 531 -9.70 30.96 -19.66
N GLY A 532 -10.07 31.21 -18.40
CA GLY A 532 -9.45 30.58 -17.23
C GLY A 532 -9.64 29.06 -17.22
N LEU A 533 -10.84 28.59 -17.55
CA LEU A 533 -11.17 27.18 -17.69
C LEU A 533 -10.42 26.54 -18.86
N LEU A 534 -10.38 27.19 -20.04
CA LEU A 534 -9.59 26.70 -21.17
C LEU A 534 -8.09 26.65 -20.86
N ARG A 535 -7.57 27.63 -20.12
CA ARG A 535 -6.18 27.64 -19.66
C ARG A 535 -5.91 26.46 -18.73
N GLN A 536 -6.81 26.20 -17.78
CA GLN A 536 -6.67 25.06 -16.87
C GLN A 536 -6.71 23.74 -17.63
N ALA A 537 -7.64 23.58 -18.56
CA ALA A 537 -7.73 22.40 -19.42
C ALA A 537 -6.45 22.22 -20.25
N THR A 538 -5.96 23.24 -20.96
CA THR A 538 -4.80 23.08 -21.86
C THR A 538 -3.47 22.96 -21.10
N TYR A 539 -3.17 23.90 -20.20
CA TYR A 539 -1.90 23.94 -19.46
C TYR A 539 -1.72 22.73 -18.55
N SER A 540 -2.75 22.37 -17.76
CA SER A 540 -2.63 21.25 -16.83
C SER A 540 -2.54 19.91 -17.55
N THR A 541 -3.29 19.73 -18.65
CA THR A 541 -3.20 18.53 -19.49
C THR A 541 -1.82 18.35 -20.09
N ALA A 542 -1.34 19.38 -20.77
CA ALA A 542 -0.04 19.32 -21.42
C ALA A 542 1.10 19.09 -20.42
N ARG A 543 1.09 19.83 -19.30
CA ARG A 543 2.11 19.66 -18.26
C ARG A 543 2.12 18.25 -17.68
N LEU A 544 0.96 17.70 -17.31
CA LEU A 544 0.90 16.36 -16.73
C LEU A 544 1.28 15.28 -17.73
N GLY A 545 0.73 15.32 -18.96
CA GLY A 545 1.05 14.33 -19.99
C GLY A 545 2.53 14.32 -20.38
N ILE A 546 3.15 15.49 -20.49
CA ILE A 546 4.59 15.60 -20.77
C ILE A 546 5.41 15.12 -19.57
N TYR A 547 5.01 15.45 -18.34
CA TYR A 547 5.68 14.97 -17.13
C TYR A 547 5.66 13.44 -17.06
N THR A 548 4.50 12.81 -17.19
CA THR A 548 4.37 11.35 -17.12
C THR A 548 5.14 10.67 -18.24
N ASN A 549 5.06 11.20 -19.46
CA ASN A 549 5.77 10.63 -20.60
C ASN A 549 7.30 10.73 -20.45
N LEU A 550 7.83 11.88 -20.05
CA LEU A 550 9.27 12.05 -19.80
C LEU A 550 9.75 11.20 -18.62
N PHE A 551 8.93 11.08 -17.56
CA PHE A 551 9.22 10.21 -16.42
C PHE A 551 9.30 8.73 -16.85
N GLU A 552 8.30 8.23 -17.57
CA GLU A 552 8.26 6.85 -18.05
C GLU A 552 9.38 6.55 -19.06
N GLN A 553 9.68 7.47 -19.97
CA GLN A 553 10.78 7.31 -20.92
C GLN A 553 12.13 7.19 -20.19
N TYR A 554 12.38 8.05 -19.20
CA TYR A 554 13.58 7.97 -18.39
C TYR A 554 13.68 6.62 -17.67
N SER A 555 12.60 6.20 -17.00
CA SER A 555 12.59 4.93 -16.27
C SER A 555 12.73 3.70 -17.17
N LYS A 556 12.19 3.73 -18.38
CA LYS A 556 12.36 2.63 -19.36
C LYS A 556 13.78 2.56 -19.92
N LEU A 557 14.43 3.70 -20.15
CA LEU A 557 15.78 3.74 -20.72
C LEU A 557 16.88 3.42 -19.71
N LYS A 558 16.69 3.78 -18.44
CA LYS A 558 17.69 3.61 -17.38
C LYS A 558 17.41 2.43 -16.45
N HIS A 559 16.25 1.76 -16.58
CA HIS A 559 15.77 0.71 -15.65
C HIS A 559 15.74 1.15 -14.17
N GLU A 560 15.70 2.46 -13.91
CA GLU A 560 15.75 3.06 -12.57
C GLU A 560 14.75 4.22 -12.46
N SER A 561 14.33 4.56 -11.24
CA SER A 561 13.51 5.76 -11.03
C SER A 561 14.37 7.04 -11.08
N PRO A 562 13.86 8.18 -11.61
CA PRO A 562 14.66 9.39 -11.69
C PRO A 562 14.99 9.92 -10.28
N ASN A 563 16.25 10.28 -10.05
CA ASN A 563 16.67 10.92 -8.81
C ASN A 563 15.97 12.29 -8.62
N PHE A 564 16.09 12.88 -7.42
CA PHE A 564 15.40 14.13 -7.08
C PHE A 564 15.68 15.28 -8.06
N PHE A 565 16.94 15.46 -8.47
CA PHE A 565 17.33 16.51 -9.43
C PHE A 565 16.77 16.25 -10.83
N MET A 566 16.74 15.00 -11.28
CA MET A 566 16.12 14.62 -12.55
C MET A 566 14.60 14.83 -12.53
N LYS A 567 13.93 14.49 -11.42
CA LYS A 567 12.49 14.79 -11.22
C LYS A 567 12.21 16.30 -11.34
N ILE A 568 13.07 17.15 -10.77
CA ILE A 568 12.99 18.61 -10.93
C ILE A 568 13.18 19.00 -12.40
N GLY A 569 14.20 18.45 -13.09
CA GLY A 569 14.45 18.72 -14.50
C GLY A 569 13.25 18.35 -15.39
N ILE A 570 12.66 17.18 -15.17
CA ILE A 570 11.44 16.73 -15.85
C ILE A 570 10.26 17.66 -15.54
N ALA A 571 10.08 18.07 -14.29
CA ALA A 571 9.00 18.99 -13.88
C ALA A 571 9.15 20.39 -14.52
N ILE A 572 10.38 20.92 -14.60
CA ILE A 572 10.66 22.20 -15.26
C ILE A 572 10.36 22.10 -16.77
N SER A 573 10.87 21.08 -17.45
CA SER A 573 10.63 20.86 -18.89
C SER A 573 9.14 20.72 -19.20
N ALA A 574 8.43 19.89 -18.43
CA ALA A 574 6.99 19.71 -18.57
C ALA A 574 6.22 21.01 -18.31
N GLY A 575 6.63 21.80 -17.31
CA GLY A 575 6.06 23.11 -17.03
C GLY A 575 6.26 24.13 -18.15
N VAL A 576 7.45 24.17 -18.74
CA VAL A 576 7.80 25.05 -19.87
C VAL A 576 7.01 24.68 -21.12
N CYS A 577 6.98 23.40 -21.49
CA CYS A 577 6.20 22.94 -22.65
C CYS A 577 4.70 23.13 -22.44
N GLY A 578 4.19 22.83 -21.23
CA GLY A 578 2.80 23.08 -20.87
C GLY A 578 2.44 24.56 -20.96
N ALA A 579 3.33 25.46 -20.50
CA ALA A 579 3.18 26.91 -20.62
C ALA A 579 3.07 27.38 -22.07
N LEU A 580 3.89 26.84 -22.97
CA LEU A 580 3.82 27.15 -24.40
C LEU A 580 2.45 26.77 -25.01
N ILE A 581 1.94 25.58 -24.67
CA ILE A 581 0.64 25.08 -25.13
C ILE A 581 -0.52 25.89 -24.52
N GLY A 582 -0.39 26.31 -23.26
CA GLY A 582 -1.42 27.09 -22.56
C GLY A 582 -1.43 28.59 -22.88
N THR A 583 -0.42 29.13 -23.56
CA THR A 583 -0.28 30.57 -23.81
C THR A 583 -1.47 31.18 -24.57
N PRO A 584 -2.06 30.54 -25.60
CA PRO A 584 -3.24 31.07 -26.31
C PRO A 584 -4.47 31.28 -25.41
N ALA A 585 -4.73 30.37 -24.47
CA ALA A 585 -5.84 30.53 -23.54
C ALA A 585 -5.55 31.63 -22.50
N GLU A 586 -4.28 31.76 -22.12
CA GLU A 586 -3.85 32.74 -21.13
C GLU A 586 -3.90 34.18 -21.65
N ILE A 587 -3.51 34.44 -22.90
CA ILE A 587 -3.65 35.78 -23.49
C ILE A 587 -5.13 36.21 -23.53
N CYS A 588 -6.05 35.29 -23.87
CA CYS A 588 -7.49 35.55 -23.79
C CYS A 588 -7.92 35.88 -22.36
N LEU A 589 -7.45 35.13 -21.36
CA LEU A 589 -7.75 35.37 -19.95
C LEU A 589 -7.29 36.77 -19.50
N ILE A 590 -6.05 37.17 -19.80
CA ILE A 590 -5.53 38.49 -19.42
C ILE A 590 -6.33 39.60 -20.09
N ARG A 591 -6.61 39.47 -21.39
CA ARG A 591 -7.35 40.50 -22.13
C ARG A 591 -8.80 40.61 -21.66
N MET A 592 -9.48 39.50 -21.39
CA MET A 592 -10.86 39.49 -20.88
C MET A 592 -10.96 40.02 -19.44
N THR A 593 -10.02 39.66 -18.56
CA THR A 593 -10.04 40.10 -17.15
C THR A 593 -9.70 41.58 -16.97
N SER A 594 -8.91 42.14 -17.89
CA SER A 594 -8.48 43.55 -17.87
C SER A 594 -9.37 44.50 -18.68
N ASP A 595 -10.29 43.98 -19.50
CA ASP A 595 -11.08 44.77 -20.44
C ASP A 595 -11.97 45.84 -19.77
N GLY A 596 -12.59 45.50 -18.63
CA GLY A 596 -13.46 46.42 -17.88
C GLY A 596 -12.78 47.71 -17.41
N ARG A 597 -11.44 47.70 -17.30
CA ARG A 597 -10.62 48.86 -16.94
C ARG A 597 -10.50 49.89 -18.08
N LEU A 598 -10.68 49.47 -19.33
CA LEU A 598 -10.56 50.36 -20.48
C LEU A 598 -11.81 51.26 -20.58
N PRO A 599 -11.67 52.51 -21.07
CA PRO A 599 -12.80 53.36 -21.42
C PRO A 599 -13.75 52.62 -22.38
N PRO A 600 -15.08 52.87 -22.35
CA PRO A 600 -16.05 52.13 -23.16
C PRO A 600 -15.70 52.03 -24.65
N ALA A 601 -15.07 53.07 -25.23
CA ALA A 601 -14.63 53.10 -26.63
C ALA A 601 -13.43 52.19 -26.96
N GLU A 602 -12.63 51.81 -25.96
CA GLU A 602 -11.41 50.99 -26.15
C GLU A 602 -11.58 49.54 -25.68
N ARG A 603 -12.77 49.17 -25.18
CA ARG A 603 -13.08 47.82 -24.72
C ARG A 603 -13.18 46.86 -25.90
N ARG A 604 -12.56 45.69 -25.76
CA ARG A 604 -12.56 44.64 -26.78
C ARG A 604 -13.87 43.85 -26.77
N ASN A 605 -14.54 43.75 -25.62
CA ASN A 605 -15.84 43.11 -25.40
C ASN A 605 -15.91 41.69 -25.98
N TYR A 606 -14.96 40.82 -25.63
CA TYR A 606 -15.02 39.41 -25.99
C TYR A 606 -16.17 38.71 -25.27
N SER A 607 -17.05 38.05 -26.01
CA SER A 607 -18.20 37.32 -25.43
C SER A 607 -17.77 36.04 -24.70
N ASN A 608 -16.79 35.32 -25.25
CA ASN A 608 -16.21 34.11 -24.67
C ASN A 608 -14.79 33.87 -25.19
N VAL A 609 -14.11 32.84 -24.65
CA VAL A 609 -12.75 32.50 -25.06
C VAL A 609 -12.61 32.17 -26.55
N PHE A 610 -13.60 31.49 -27.16
CA PHE A 610 -13.54 31.15 -28.59
C PHE A 610 -13.67 32.39 -29.47
N ASN A 611 -14.57 33.30 -29.11
CA ASN A 611 -14.67 34.61 -29.74
C ASN A 611 -13.35 35.39 -29.61
N ALA A 612 -12.72 35.37 -28.44
CA ALA A 612 -11.41 35.98 -28.23
C ALA A 612 -10.32 35.35 -29.12
N LEU A 613 -10.21 34.01 -29.16
CA LEU A 613 -9.22 33.31 -29.99
C LEU A 613 -9.40 33.63 -31.49
N ILE A 614 -10.63 33.58 -31.99
CA ILE A 614 -10.95 33.88 -33.39
C ILE A 614 -10.64 35.33 -33.72
N ARG A 615 -11.09 36.27 -32.88
CA ARG A 615 -10.87 37.70 -33.11
C ARG A 615 -9.41 38.09 -33.03
N ILE A 616 -8.66 37.58 -32.04
CA ILE A 616 -7.21 37.82 -31.95
C ILE A 616 -6.49 37.31 -33.21
N THR A 617 -6.83 36.11 -33.67
CA THR A 617 -6.23 35.52 -34.88
C THR A 617 -6.57 36.33 -36.13
N ARG A 618 -7.81 36.80 -36.26
CA ARG A 618 -8.31 37.55 -37.43
C ARG A 618 -7.84 39.01 -37.44
N GLU A 619 -7.81 39.68 -36.28
CA GLU A 619 -7.54 41.11 -36.15
C GLU A 619 -6.04 41.39 -35.95
N GLU A 620 -5.30 40.53 -35.24
CA GLU A 620 -3.90 40.74 -34.86
C GLU A 620 -2.94 39.65 -35.40
N GLY A 621 -3.46 38.63 -36.09
CA GLY A 621 -2.69 37.53 -36.65
C GLY A 621 -2.44 36.35 -35.70
N LEU A 622 -2.21 35.16 -36.25
CA LEU A 622 -2.10 33.89 -35.51
C LEU A 622 -0.99 33.88 -34.45
N LEU A 623 0.19 34.42 -34.78
CA LEU A 623 1.34 34.42 -33.87
C LEU A 623 1.10 35.28 -32.62
N THR A 624 0.12 36.17 -32.64
CA THR A 624 -0.27 36.97 -31.47
C THR A 624 -0.77 36.11 -30.32
N LEU A 625 -1.30 34.90 -30.57
CA LEU A 625 -1.71 33.97 -29.52
C LEU A 625 -0.56 33.53 -28.61
N TRP A 626 0.69 33.57 -29.10
CA TRP A 626 1.90 33.26 -28.33
C TRP A 626 2.66 34.52 -27.89
N ARG A 627 2.05 35.70 -28.00
CA ARG A 627 2.62 36.94 -27.46
C ARG A 627 2.77 36.79 -25.94
N GLY A 628 4.01 36.91 -25.46
CA GLY A 628 4.34 36.67 -24.05
C GLY A 628 4.62 35.21 -23.69
N ALA A 629 4.81 34.30 -24.67
CA ALA A 629 5.20 32.92 -24.39
C ALA A 629 6.52 32.83 -23.61
N ILE A 630 7.55 33.61 -23.97
CA ILE A 630 8.85 33.64 -23.28
C ILE A 630 8.70 33.95 -21.78
N PRO A 631 8.09 35.08 -21.35
CA PRO A 631 7.91 35.34 -19.92
C PRO A 631 6.95 34.34 -19.26
N THR A 632 6.03 33.71 -20.01
CA THR A 632 5.16 32.65 -19.50
C THR A 632 5.94 31.36 -19.17
N MET A 633 6.83 30.94 -20.07
CA MET A 633 7.74 29.81 -19.86
C MET A 633 8.75 30.10 -18.75
N GLY A 634 9.33 31.31 -18.73
CA GLY A 634 10.26 31.74 -17.68
C GLY A 634 9.60 31.70 -16.30
N ARG A 635 8.35 32.17 -16.19
CA ARG A 635 7.56 32.03 -14.96
C ARG A 635 7.36 30.56 -14.57
N ALA A 636 7.01 29.70 -15.52
CA ALA A 636 6.79 28.27 -15.24
C ALA A 636 8.07 27.60 -14.72
N ALA A 637 9.23 27.90 -15.29
CA ALA A 637 10.52 27.41 -14.81
C ALA A 637 10.81 27.89 -13.38
N VAL A 638 10.64 29.18 -13.10
CA VAL A 638 10.87 29.74 -11.76
C VAL A 638 9.92 29.15 -10.73
N VAL A 639 8.63 28.99 -11.06
CA VAL A 639 7.65 28.42 -10.13
C VAL A 639 8.01 26.97 -9.81
N ASN A 640 8.25 26.12 -10.82
CA ASN A 640 8.57 24.71 -10.56
C ASN A 640 9.93 24.54 -9.85
N GLY A 641 10.94 25.35 -10.20
CA GLY A 641 12.27 25.30 -9.57
C GLY A 641 12.27 25.83 -8.13
N ALA A 642 11.76 27.06 -7.92
CA ALA A 642 11.78 27.72 -6.62
C ALA A 642 10.87 27.01 -5.59
N GLN A 643 9.70 26.52 -6.03
CA GLN A 643 8.77 25.84 -5.13
C GLN A 643 9.36 24.53 -4.58
N LEU A 644 9.97 23.71 -5.44
CA LEU A 644 10.55 22.43 -5.04
C LEU A 644 11.82 22.60 -4.19
N ALA A 645 12.76 23.45 -4.64
CA ALA A 645 13.99 23.70 -3.91
C ALA A 645 13.71 24.28 -2.51
N THR A 646 12.82 25.27 -2.44
CA THR A 646 12.51 25.91 -1.16
C THR A 646 11.71 25.00 -0.23
N TYR A 647 10.80 24.19 -0.76
CA TYR A 647 10.04 23.25 0.06
C TYR A 647 10.93 22.22 0.73
N SER A 648 11.85 21.61 -0.03
CA SER A 648 12.78 20.60 0.51
C SER A 648 13.67 21.19 1.61
N GLN A 649 14.28 22.35 1.35
CA GLN A 649 15.14 23.01 2.31
C GLN A 649 14.37 23.50 3.54
N ALA A 650 13.15 24.01 3.36
CA ALA A 650 12.30 24.43 4.46
C ALA A 650 11.91 23.24 5.35
N LYS A 651 11.49 22.11 4.75
CA LYS A 651 11.15 20.89 5.50
C LYS A 651 12.35 20.41 6.32
N GLN A 652 13.51 20.27 5.68
CA GLN A 652 14.73 19.82 6.35
C GLN A 652 15.13 20.76 7.49
N LYS A 653 15.17 22.08 7.25
CA LYS A 653 15.54 23.06 8.27
C LYS A 653 14.57 23.11 9.44
N ILE A 654 13.27 22.90 9.21
CA ILE A 654 12.26 22.86 10.28
C ILE A 654 12.46 21.60 11.14
N LEU A 655 12.71 20.45 10.52
CA LEU A 655 12.98 19.19 11.25
C LEU A 655 14.28 19.25 12.06
N GLU A 656 15.32 19.89 11.52
CA GLU A 656 16.61 20.11 12.21
C GLU A 656 16.47 20.93 13.51
N THR A 657 15.38 21.70 13.68
CA THR A 657 15.18 22.48 14.92
C THR A 657 14.75 21.63 16.12
N GLY A 658 14.29 20.39 15.91
CA GLY A 658 13.85 19.49 16.98
C GLY A 658 12.53 19.87 17.66
N TYR A 659 11.94 21.04 17.36
CA TYR A 659 10.66 21.48 17.95
C TYR A 659 9.42 20.82 17.33
N LEU A 660 9.54 20.31 16.10
CA LEU A 660 8.45 19.70 15.35
C LEU A 660 8.91 18.39 14.73
N THR A 661 8.15 17.32 14.95
CA THR A 661 8.36 16.00 14.33
C THR A 661 7.69 15.94 12.94
N ASP A 662 8.11 15.00 12.10
CA ASP A 662 7.56 14.88 10.74
C ASP A 662 6.06 14.56 10.77
N GLY A 663 5.25 15.51 10.31
CA GLY A 663 3.81 15.50 10.47
C GLY A 663 3.15 16.70 9.81
N LEU A 664 1.82 16.81 9.94
CA LEU A 664 1.01 17.81 9.23
C LEU A 664 1.51 19.26 9.45
N GLY A 665 1.98 19.58 10.66
CA GLY A 665 2.50 20.90 11.01
C GLY A 665 3.73 21.31 10.20
N VAL A 666 4.73 20.43 10.11
CA VAL A 666 5.97 20.65 9.32
C VAL A 666 5.63 20.81 7.84
N HIS A 667 4.79 19.92 7.31
CA HIS A 667 4.36 19.96 5.92
C HIS A 667 3.60 21.25 5.57
N THR A 668 2.74 21.73 6.47
CA THR A 668 2.01 22.99 6.29
C THR A 668 2.95 24.19 6.32
N LEU A 669 3.87 24.26 7.30
CA LEU A 669 4.81 25.36 7.44
C LEU A 669 5.81 25.42 6.27
N ALA A 670 6.36 24.27 5.87
CA ALA A 670 7.25 24.16 4.71
C ALA A 670 6.54 24.58 3.41
N SER A 671 5.26 24.21 3.26
CA SER A 671 4.44 24.62 2.10
C SER A 671 4.16 26.12 2.07
N LEU A 672 3.87 26.74 3.23
CA LEU A 672 3.67 28.19 3.34
C LEU A 672 4.94 28.97 3.00
N LEU A 673 6.10 28.52 3.52
CA LEU A 673 7.38 29.16 3.26
C LEU A 673 7.80 29.03 1.79
N SER A 674 7.59 27.85 1.20
CA SER A 674 7.80 27.62 -0.22
C SER A 674 6.87 28.47 -1.09
N GLY A 675 5.58 28.54 -0.75
CA GLY A 675 4.58 29.35 -1.46
C GLY A 675 4.89 30.85 -1.41
N PHE A 676 5.35 31.35 -0.27
CA PHE A 676 5.79 32.73 -0.10
C PHE A 676 7.00 33.04 -0.98
N THR A 677 8.06 32.23 -0.89
CA THR A 677 9.29 32.40 -1.67
C THR A 677 9.02 32.33 -3.17
N THR A 678 8.20 31.36 -3.60
CA THR A 678 7.77 31.22 -4.99
C THR A 678 7.04 32.47 -5.47
N SER A 679 6.20 33.08 -4.62
CA SER A 679 5.49 34.32 -4.96
C SER A 679 6.47 35.49 -5.12
N VAL A 680 7.47 35.61 -4.25
CA VAL A 680 8.48 36.67 -4.34
C VAL A 680 9.24 36.61 -5.66
N PHE A 681 9.69 35.42 -6.09
CA PHE A 681 10.46 35.27 -7.32
C PHE A 681 9.62 35.29 -8.60
N SER A 682 8.37 34.82 -8.56
CA SER A 682 7.53 34.71 -9.77
C SER A 682 6.79 36.00 -10.14
N LEU A 683 6.46 36.86 -9.18
CA LEU A 683 5.63 38.05 -9.43
C LEU A 683 6.24 39.11 -10.36
N PRO A 684 7.56 39.42 -10.32
CA PRO A 684 8.16 40.33 -11.29
C PRO A 684 8.01 39.84 -12.74
N ILE A 685 8.14 38.52 -12.95
CA ILE A 685 7.94 37.88 -14.26
C ILE A 685 6.45 37.94 -14.65
N ASP A 686 5.54 37.77 -13.68
CA ASP A 686 4.10 37.90 -13.92
C ASP A 686 3.66 39.28 -14.38
N ILE A 687 4.24 40.33 -13.82
CA ILE A 687 3.93 41.70 -14.27
C ILE A 687 4.41 41.91 -15.70
N ALA A 688 5.63 41.48 -16.02
CA ALA A 688 6.14 41.60 -17.38
C ALA A 688 5.29 40.81 -18.38
N LYS A 689 4.94 39.57 -18.02
CA LYS A 689 4.04 38.69 -18.78
C LYS A 689 2.69 39.34 -19.04
N THR A 690 1.99 39.78 -17.99
CA THR A 690 0.62 40.31 -18.11
C THR A 690 0.56 41.57 -18.96
N ARG A 691 1.55 42.47 -18.83
CA ARG A 691 1.64 43.66 -19.66
C ARG A 691 1.94 43.34 -21.12
N ILE A 692 2.85 42.40 -21.42
CA ILE A 692 3.13 41.95 -22.79
C ILE A 692 1.91 41.26 -23.42
N GLN A 693 1.18 40.44 -22.66
CA GLN A 693 -0.02 39.75 -23.16
C GLN A 693 -1.18 40.72 -23.45
N ASN A 694 -1.26 41.83 -22.70
CA ASN A 694 -2.29 42.84 -22.90
C ASN A 694 -1.89 43.99 -23.86
N MET A 695 -0.62 44.08 -24.26
CA MET A 695 -0.09 45.22 -25.02
C MET A 695 -0.79 45.43 -26.36
N LYS A 696 -0.91 46.71 -26.73
CA LYS A 696 -1.41 47.12 -28.05
C LYS A 696 -0.24 47.30 -29.03
N ILE A 697 -0.53 47.18 -30.32
CA ILE A 697 0.38 47.62 -31.39
C ILE A 697 -0.08 49.03 -31.76
N ILE A 698 0.78 50.02 -31.55
CA ILE A 698 0.52 51.42 -31.89
C ILE A 698 1.47 51.74 -33.05
N ASP A 699 0.94 52.19 -34.18
CA ASP A 699 1.71 52.56 -35.38
C ASP A 699 2.67 51.45 -35.87
N GLY A 700 2.18 50.19 -35.86
CA GLY A 700 2.95 49.03 -36.31
C GLY A 700 4.08 48.59 -35.38
N LYS A 701 4.27 49.26 -34.22
CA LYS A 701 5.29 48.91 -33.22
C LYS A 701 4.63 48.40 -31.92
N PRO A 702 5.15 47.33 -31.31
CA PRO A 702 4.66 46.87 -30.01
C PRO A 702 4.99 47.90 -28.91
N GLU A 703 4.07 48.11 -27.97
CA GLU A 703 4.22 49.02 -26.82
C GLU A 703 5.49 48.74 -26.00
N TYR A 704 5.91 47.47 -25.93
CA TYR A 704 7.10 46.98 -25.24
C TYR A 704 7.95 46.10 -26.16
N LYS A 705 9.29 46.24 -26.08
CA LYS A 705 10.22 45.45 -26.89
C LYS A 705 10.42 44.03 -26.37
N ASN A 706 10.59 43.88 -25.06
CA ASN A 706 10.87 42.61 -24.41
C ASN A 706 10.51 42.67 -22.90
N MET A 707 10.69 41.55 -22.20
CA MET A 707 10.44 41.44 -20.75
C MET A 707 11.22 42.48 -19.92
N GLY A 708 12.49 42.71 -20.26
CA GLY A 708 13.36 43.65 -19.56
C GLY A 708 12.89 45.11 -19.70
N ASP A 709 12.43 45.51 -20.89
CA ASP A 709 11.86 46.84 -21.16
C ASP A 709 10.62 47.08 -20.29
N VAL A 710 9.75 46.07 -20.10
CA VAL A 710 8.61 46.19 -19.19
C VAL A 710 9.06 46.38 -17.74
N ILE A 711 9.96 45.54 -17.25
CA ILE A 711 10.45 45.61 -15.87
C ILE A 711 11.08 46.99 -15.60
N LEU A 712 11.93 47.46 -16.51
CA LEU A 712 12.59 48.75 -16.39
C LEU A 712 11.59 49.92 -16.36
N ARG A 713 10.58 49.90 -17.24
CA ARG A 713 9.54 50.93 -17.27
C ARG A 713 8.64 50.89 -16.03
N VAL A 714 8.32 49.70 -15.50
CA VAL A 714 7.57 49.56 -14.24
C VAL A 714 8.36 50.18 -13.09
N ILE A 715 9.64 49.86 -12.96
CA ILE A 715 10.51 50.42 -11.91
C ILE A 715 10.60 51.94 -12.05
N ARG A 716 10.81 52.45 -13.28
CA ARG A 716 11.00 53.88 -13.54
C ARG A 716 9.73 54.70 -13.34
N ASN A 717 8.57 54.20 -13.77
CA ASN A 717 7.32 54.97 -13.81
C ASN A 717 6.42 54.71 -12.59
N GLU A 718 6.54 53.56 -11.95
CA GLU A 718 5.65 53.14 -10.86
C GLU A 718 6.41 52.76 -9.58
N GLY A 719 7.75 52.76 -9.61
CA GLY A 719 8.61 52.41 -8.48
C GLY A 719 8.88 50.92 -8.34
N PHE A 720 9.97 50.58 -7.64
CA PHE A 720 10.42 49.20 -7.43
C PHE A 720 9.37 48.26 -6.78
N PRO A 721 8.62 48.67 -5.72
CA PRO A 721 7.61 47.81 -5.11
C PRO A 721 6.47 47.43 -6.06
N SER A 722 6.29 48.16 -7.16
CA SER A 722 5.25 47.87 -8.14
C SER A 722 5.44 46.53 -8.84
N LEU A 723 6.64 45.93 -8.80
CA LEU A 723 6.91 44.57 -9.31
C LEU A 723 6.13 43.46 -8.56
N TRP A 724 5.65 43.73 -7.36
CA TRP A 724 4.85 42.79 -6.55
C TRP A 724 3.36 43.19 -6.45
N LYS A 725 2.88 44.07 -7.33
CA LYS A 725 1.44 44.37 -7.42
C LYS A 725 0.65 43.07 -7.67
N GLY A 726 -0.36 42.85 -6.83
CA GLY A 726 -1.16 41.63 -6.86
C GLY A 726 -0.61 40.49 -5.98
N PHE A 727 0.39 40.74 -5.13
CA PHE A 727 0.91 39.74 -4.18
C PHE A 727 -0.19 39.12 -3.31
N THR A 728 -0.99 39.95 -2.62
CA THR A 728 -2.05 39.48 -1.71
C THR A 728 -3.07 38.58 -2.40
N PRO A 729 -3.73 38.98 -3.52
CA PRO A 729 -4.69 38.11 -4.19
C PRO A 729 -4.02 36.88 -4.79
N TYR A 730 -2.75 36.97 -5.21
CA TYR A 730 -2.01 35.81 -5.70
C TYR A 730 -1.74 34.78 -4.59
N PHE A 731 -1.25 35.21 -3.43
CA PHE A 731 -0.95 34.34 -2.29
C PHE A 731 -2.22 33.73 -1.70
N LEU A 732 -3.26 34.54 -1.48
CA LEU A 732 -4.57 34.08 -1.00
C LEU A 732 -5.29 33.14 -1.96
N ARG A 733 -4.87 33.10 -3.23
CA ARG A 733 -5.42 32.16 -4.22
C ARG A 733 -4.78 30.78 -4.12
N ILE A 734 -3.48 30.70 -3.85
CA ILE A 734 -2.71 29.44 -3.92
C ILE A 734 -3.27 28.38 -2.96
N GLY A 735 -3.49 28.76 -1.69
CA GLY A 735 -3.98 27.84 -0.65
C GLY A 735 -5.37 27.29 -0.99
N PRO A 736 -6.42 28.13 -1.09
CA PRO A 736 -7.77 27.69 -1.41
C PRO A 736 -7.87 26.94 -2.73
N HIS A 737 -7.15 27.35 -3.77
CA HIS A 737 -7.16 26.63 -5.05
C HIS A 737 -6.64 25.20 -4.90
N THR A 738 -5.55 25.02 -4.16
CA THR A 738 -4.94 23.70 -3.92
C THR A 738 -5.90 22.82 -3.11
N VAL A 739 -6.40 23.32 -1.98
CA VAL A 739 -7.32 22.58 -1.10
C VAL A 739 -8.60 22.18 -1.85
N LEU A 740 -9.24 23.13 -2.55
CA LEU A 740 -10.45 22.85 -3.31
C LEU A 740 -10.21 21.87 -4.46
N THR A 741 -9.04 21.93 -5.13
CA THR A 741 -8.70 20.97 -6.18
C THR A 741 -8.68 19.55 -5.64
N PHE A 742 -8.05 19.32 -4.49
CA PHE A 742 -8.01 18.00 -3.86
C PHE A 742 -9.38 17.55 -3.35
N ILE A 743 -10.16 18.44 -2.72
CA ILE A 743 -11.53 18.12 -2.29
C ILE A 743 -12.40 17.72 -3.49
N PHE A 744 -12.38 18.50 -4.58
CA PHE A 744 -13.16 18.16 -5.77
C PHE A 744 -12.66 16.87 -6.41
N LEU A 745 -11.35 16.64 -6.46
CA LEU A 745 -10.78 15.39 -6.98
C LEU A 745 -11.24 14.18 -6.17
N GLU A 746 -11.23 14.27 -4.84
CA GLU A 746 -11.71 13.22 -3.94
C GLU A 746 -13.21 12.95 -4.15
N GLN A 747 -14.03 14.00 -4.24
CA GLN A 747 -15.47 13.86 -4.47
C GLN A 747 -15.78 13.31 -5.86
N PHE A 748 -15.04 13.71 -6.90
CA PHE A 748 -15.21 13.22 -8.26
C PHE A 748 -14.77 11.76 -8.41
N ASN A 749 -13.64 11.39 -7.80
CA ASN A 749 -13.23 9.98 -7.72
C ASN A 749 -14.29 9.15 -7.00
N SER A 750 -14.76 9.61 -5.84
CA SER A 750 -15.80 8.93 -5.05
C SER A 750 -17.11 8.80 -5.83
N ALA A 751 -17.55 9.84 -6.53
CA ALA A 751 -18.76 9.84 -7.33
C ALA A 751 -18.65 8.93 -8.57
N TYR A 752 -17.48 8.92 -9.23
CA TYR A 752 -17.23 8.04 -10.37
C TYR A 752 -17.25 6.56 -9.96
N ILE A 753 -16.57 6.24 -8.85
CA ILE A 753 -16.57 4.89 -8.26
C ILE A 753 -18.00 4.48 -7.89
N ARG A 754 -18.78 5.39 -7.29
CA ARG A 754 -20.16 5.11 -6.85
C ARG A 754 -21.17 4.95 -7.98
N ASN A 755 -21.11 5.80 -8.99
CA ASN A 755 -22.18 5.91 -9.99
C ASN A 755 -21.85 5.18 -11.31
N VAL A 756 -20.57 5.09 -11.69
CA VAL A 756 -20.16 4.47 -12.96
C VAL A 756 -19.64 3.06 -12.72
N LEU A 757 -18.91 2.85 -11.63
CA LEU A 757 -18.33 1.55 -11.29
C LEU A 757 -19.23 0.71 -10.37
N GLY A 758 -20.42 1.23 -10.02
CA GLY A 758 -21.45 0.50 -9.27
C GLY A 758 -21.13 0.24 -7.80
N ASP A 759 -20.01 0.75 -7.29
CA ASP A 759 -19.56 0.51 -5.93
C ASP A 759 -20.23 1.48 -4.95
N LYS A 760 -21.34 1.05 -4.33
CA LYS A 760 -22.08 1.84 -3.34
C LYS A 760 -21.38 1.91 -1.97
N SER A 761 -20.16 1.40 -1.83
CA SER A 761 -19.33 1.61 -0.64
C SER A 761 -18.81 3.05 -0.62
N GLY A 762 -19.61 3.93 -0.01
CA GLY A 762 -19.17 5.27 0.33
C GLY A 762 -18.04 5.20 1.36
N GLN A 763 -16.80 5.03 0.92
CA GLN A 763 -15.62 5.38 1.69
C GLN A 763 -14.73 6.29 0.87
N ARG A 764 -14.48 7.47 1.45
CA ARG A 764 -13.55 8.49 1.00
C ARG A 764 -12.20 7.85 0.65
N ALA A 765 -11.96 7.65 -0.63
CA ALA A 765 -10.62 7.41 -1.15
C ALA A 765 -9.86 8.75 -1.14
N GLY A 766 -9.59 9.26 0.05
CA GLY A 766 -8.79 10.45 0.31
C GLY A 766 -7.43 10.03 0.88
N GLY A 767 -6.57 9.45 0.03
CA GLY A 767 -5.13 9.39 0.31
C GLY A 767 -4.49 10.62 -0.34
N LEU A 768 -3.98 11.52 0.51
CA LEU A 768 -3.20 12.71 0.11
C LEU A 768 -1.98 12.36 -0.74
#